data_AF-A0A250JIB5-F1
#
_entry.id   AF-A0A250JIB5-F1
#
_cell.length_a   1.000
_cell.length_b   1.000
_cell.length_c   1.000
_cell.angle_alpha   90.00
_cell.angle_beta   90.00
_cell.angle_gamma   90.00
#
_symmetry.space_group_name_H-M   'P 1'
#
loop_
_entity.id
_entity.type
_entity.pdbx_description
1 polymer ?
#
loop_
_entity_poly.entity_id
_entity_poly.type
_entity_poly.pdbx_seq_one_letter_code
_entity_poly.pdbx_strand_id
1 'polypeptide(L)'
;MPDTPWWEGTSEGTPLLLAFVQVVREDVAEDSLQQRDRYIAGVEYVADKLGAAQPLRWRENDVLLLVHAGEPHVAITNALSAAEAIRERAMVDLSMTVQLAVHAAWVEWTPDMEKLAPLEVSRCEQLARATPAQGIAITEDVYLALTDTARRRFAPLGTWGHDGLVTYVFPASLATKAAPGVFQPLGDAKRWQSFRRYVDSPEVRRLRYVGFPLQKKQPPSLDIREVFIPPEARRLVERGTDWTQAARAPDVERQEVATPLESLARLVRRHRALVVLGDPGSGKTTVLRWLAVLAAGGPLSWAEQMGTAERLLPVLVSVGRLAQLRSRLGEDCSVLDALAVYLQDRGVGDEAELRLFLEGALEAGECLLLLDGLDEVQSEERGGVLRWLESFCVRYPSNRFVVSARRVGYSGFALPEGVEVELGGFEDEQIRRYVRAFARACRQWENEGVPDESGADQDAERLLEALFTSSRLRELARNPFLLSSLALIHRAEGRLPLHRVQAYEIFARTLCETWGQARRVVASGTSTRDIRYEEEAIPILGELALRLHLDWPTGVAPEDFVIRVLSQSSQERTGVEPSEAERSAREFLERAGREVQILLERGAGQWGFLHLTFQEFFTAVGLLSAENFESVAFEHLFEPRWEEVIRLGVGYMALIQKRAQATQRFVRRVLLHEVSGSQQPERKQVYLAALLASEAGDILPPSLQSEIARAVVAWNQSVPETIALPLLRELALTEFSERILDELLSNVSAYEDPAQGKAILALGVLRGERSRNALQLAAKARSRVVRAQVVRSIITGGDPMDWATLSLLVDDEDSIVRSSALAGFISSHDQYRRDEALDLLLSSSRAEVLRAVIQIIRFLHARSPQSMTLDAAQSRVIRHAIRTGLSHEDEEVREESLFLLAMAREHFPEEAHAHAEELEEFIAILALPFPLQKGPRVDEEKALHGRALQRDPSVMAELFRSFSNRIEGFLWHDLRCDTETAHDAVIDVFFSYLAEPERYEPEKARLITYLTRAAKHRVQDQLKLRASRSWREDDFASVVELGQPSPKDILENFVEASHAVDRLAKRLDESDLATLRLIVSGEGSTDKLAQALGLDISSPEEMRREVKRHRDRLMKILERLGKEDRDEPA
;
A
#
# COMPACT_ATOMS: atom_id res chain seq x y z
N MET A 1 -4.37 22.80 38.68
CA MET A 1 -4.05 21.36 38.78
C MET A 1 -5.39 20.63 38.75
N PRO A 2 -5.55 19.50 38.06
CA PRO A 2 -6.74 18.68 38.26
C PRO A 2 -6.79 18.26 39.74
N ASP A 3 -7.95 18.36 40.37
CA ASP A 3 -8.16 18.02 41.79
C ASP A 3 -8.10 16.49 42.07
N THR A 4 -7.87 15.68 41.03
CA THR A 4 -7.76 14.22 41.09
C THR A 4 -6.49 13.72 40.41
N PRO A 5 -5.74 12.78 41.02
CA PRO A 5 -4.59 12.14 40.40
C PRO A 5 -4.90 11.50 39.05
N TRP A 6 -3.94 11.55 38.12
CA TRP A 6 -4.13 11.02 36.75
C TRP A 6 -4.51 9.54 36.72
N TRP A 7 -4.07 8.74 37.70
CA TRP A 7 -4.38 7.32 37.78
C TRP A 7 -5.82 7.01 38.21
N GLU A 8 -6.52 7.93 38.87
CA GLU A 8 -7.91 7.70 39.30
C GLU A 8 -8.88 7.61 38.11
N GLY A 9 -8.49 8.13 36.94
CA GLY A 9 -9.23 8.03 35.67
C GLY A 9 -8.67 7.02 34.67
N THR A 10 -7.62 6.27 35.01
CA THR A 10 -6.92 5.37 34.07
C THR A 10 -7.30 3.91 34.33
N SER A 11 -7.82 3.22 33.31
CA SER A 11 -8.19 1.81 33.41
C SER A 11 -6.96 0.91 33.55
N GLU A 12 -7.06 -0.14 34.37
CA GLU A 12 -6.06 -1.21 34.43
C GLU A 12 -5.83 -1.84 33.04
N GLY A 13 -4.57 -2.16 32.71
CA GLY A 13 -4.13 -2.64 31.40
C GLY A 13 -3.83 -1.53 30.38
N THR A 14 -4.05 -0.25 30.70
CA THR A 14 -3.73 0.85 29.77
C THR A 14 -2.21 0.95 29.59
N PRO A 15 -1.67 0.88 28.37
CA PRO A 15 -0.23 1.07 28.15
C PRO A 15 0.14 2.54 28.36
N LEU A 16 1.09 2.79 29.26
CA LEU A 16 1.58 4.14 29.59
C LEU A 16 3.09 4.18 29.48
N LEU A 17 3.63 5.29 28.98
CA LEU A 17 5.02 5.61 29.23
C LEU A 17 5.15 6.16 30.64
N LEU A 18 5.89 5.44 31.49
CA LEU A 18 6.27 5.91 32.82
C LEU A 18 7.78 6.17 32.88
N ALA A 19 8.15 7.29 33.49
CA ALA A 19 9.53 7.59 33.85
C ALA A 19 9.73 7.35 35.35
N PHE A 20 10.77 6.59 35.68
CA PHE A 20 11.17 6.17 37.01
C PHE A 20 12.38 7.00 37.43
N VAL A 21 12.31 7.66 38.59
CA VAL A 21 13.47 8.33 39.19
C VAL A 21 13.79 7.66 40.51
N GLN A 22 14.92 6.96 40.56
CA GLN A 22 15.43 6.37 41.79
C GLN A 22 16.44 7.31 42.42
N VAL A 23 16.33 7.50 43.73
CA VAL A 23 17.33 8.18 44.55
C VAL A 23 17.80 7.23 45.65
N VAL A 24 19.10 7.05 45.75
CA VAL A 24 19.78 6.25 46.76
C VAL A 24 20.67 7.19 47.56
N ARG A 25 20.59 7.11 48.88
CA ARG A 25 21.40 7.90 49.80
C ARG A 25 22.46 7.01 50.46
N GLU A 26 23.69 7.49 50.56
CA GLU A 26 24.73 6.81 51.36
C GLU A 26 24.44 6.97 52.87
N ASP A 27 24.66 5.90 53.64
CA ASP A 27 24.51 5.93 55.09
C ASP A 27 25.55 6.86 55.74
N VAL A 28 25.08 7.91 56.39
CA VAL A 28 25.90 8.75 57.27
C VAL A 28 25.58 8.37 58.71
N ALA A 29 26.59 7.94 59.46
CA ALA A 29 26.46 7.46 60.85
C ALA A 29 25.93 8.52 61.85
N GLU A 30 25.75 9.78 61.44
CA GLU A 30 25.28 10.90 62.27
C GLU A 30 24.31 11.84 61.50
N ASP A 31 23.27 11.31 60.87
CA ASP A 31 22.19 12.17 60.37
C ASP A 31 21.31 12.67 61.54
N SER A 32 21.21 13.99 61.69
CA SER A 32 20.19 14.55 62.60
C SER A 32 18.79 14.26 62.05
N LEU A 33 17.83 13.88 62.91
CA LEU A 33 16.40 13.74 62.54
C LEU A 33 15.90 14.92 61.68
N GLN A 34 16.38 16.12 61.99
CA GLN A 34 16.02 17.36 61.28
C GLN A 34 16.54 17.42 59.83
N GLN A 35 17.70 16.84 59.53
CA GLN A 35 18.21 16.75 58.14
C GLN A 35 17.40 15.75 57.32
N ARG A 36 17.03 14.60 57.93
CA ARG A 36 16.18 13.59 57.29
C ARG A 36 14.80 14.15 56.94
N ASP A 37 14.16 14.86 57.87
CA ASP A 37 12.85 15.48 57.62
C ASP A 37 12.91 16.56 56.53
N ARG A 38 13.97 17.37 56.51
CA ARG A 38 14.18 18.38 55.45
C ARG A 38 14.44 17.76 54.08
N TYR A 39 15.12 16.61 54.04
CA TYR A 39 15.35 15.85 52.82
C TYR A 39 14.02 15.31 52.27
N ILE A 40 13.24 14.62 53.11
CA ILE A 40 11.93 14.06 52.73
C ILE A 40 11.01 15.15 52.20
N ALA A 41 10.84 16.24 52.96
CA ALA A 41 10.01 17.37 52.54
C ALA A 41 10.52 18.04 51.25
N GLY A 42 11.83 18.03 51.02
CA GLY A 42 12.44 18.53 49.79
C GLY A 42 12.13 17.68 48.57
N VAL A 43 12.24 16.35 48.70
CA VAL A 43 11.90 15.39 47.64
C VAL A 43 10.40 15.46 47.32
N GLU A 44 9.55 15.48 48.34
CA GLU A 44 8.09 15.60 48.16
C GLU A 44 7.70 16.91 47.48
N TYR A 45 8.34 18.02 47.84
CA TYR A 45 8.12 19.31 47.19
C TYR A 45 8.51 19.31 45.70
N VAL A 46 9.68 18.73 45.37
CA VAL A 46 10.13 18.64 43.97
C VAL A 46 9.21 17.72 43.17
N ALA A 47 8.80 16.60 43.78
CA ALA A 47 7.86 15.67 43.17
C ALA A 47 6.53 16.36 42.83
N ASP A 48 5.93 17.05 43.80
CA ASP A 48 4.68 17.82 43.62
C ASP A 48 4.81 18.90 42.54
N LYS A 49 5.90 19.68 42.56
CA LYS A 49 6.11 20.79 41.62
C LYS A 49 6.28 20.36 40.16
N LEU A 50 6.86 19.20 39.91
CA LEU A 50 7.16 18.70 38.56
C LEU A 50 6.16 17.64 38.09
N GLY A 51 5.06 17.45 38.83
CA GLY A 51 4.02 16.50 38.48
C GLY A 51 4.44 15.04 38.63
N ALA A 52 5.47 14.75 39.44
CA ALA A 52 5.76 13.39 39.87
C ALA A 52 4.69 13.00 40.89
N ALA A 53 3.86 12.03 40.54
CA ALA A 53 2.68 11.70 41.29
C ALA A 53 2.91 10.37 42.05
N GLN A 54 2.40 10.30 43.28
CA GLN A 54 2.63 9.22 44.24
C GLN A 54 2.34 7.77 43.75
N PRO A 55 2.86 6.72 44.43
CA PRO A 55 3.72 6.81 45.62
C PRO A 55 5.20 6.63 45.31
N LEU A 56 5.92 7.63 45.81
CA LEU A 56 7.22 7.51 46.47
C LEU A 56 7.31 6.20 47.26
N ARG A 57 7.99 5.19 46.72
CA ARG A 57 8.32 4.01 47.54
C ARG A 57 9.54 4.36 48.39
N TRP A 58 9.29 4.82 49.61
CA TRP A 58 10.35 5.05 50.59
C TRP A 58 10.81 3.70 51.20
N ARG A 59 12.12 3.45 51.14
CA ARG A 59 12.82 2.50 52.01
C ARG A 59 13.77 3.31 52.90
N GLU A 60 14.43 2.68 53.88
CA GLU A 60 15.22 3.41 54.91
C GLU A 60 16.15 4.49 54.34
N ASN A 61 16.81 4.22 53.20
CA ASN A 61 17.77 5.10 52.54
C ASN A 61 17.48 5.39 51.05
N ASP A 62 16.35 4.92 50.52
CA ASP A 62 16.05 4.95 49.08
C ASP A 62 14.64 5.46 48.82
N VAL A 63 14.46 6.11 47.66
CA VAL A 63 13.14 6.57 47.21
C VAL A 63 12.98 6.41 45.70
N LEU A 64 11.83 5.87 45.28
CA LEU A 64 11.42 5.73 43.88
C LEU A 64 10.28 6.69 43.55
N LEU A 65 10.45 7.53 42.54
CA LEU A 65 9.42 8.41 41.99
C LEU A 65 8.91 7.89 40.65
N LEU A 66 7.62 8.10 40.39
CA LEU A 66 7.00 7.86 39.09
C LEU A 66 6.50 9.17 38.48
N VAL A 67 6.76 9.34 37.18
CA VAL A 67 6.39 10.54 36.43
C VAL A 67 5.63 10.14 35.18
N HIS A 68 4.46 10.76 35.00
CA HIS A 68 3.60 10.65 33.81
C HIS A 68 3.03 12.03 33.48
N ALA A 69 2.91 12.35 32.18
CA ALA A 69 2.50 13.69 31.74
C ALA A 69 1.56 13.71 30.53
N GLY A 70 0.92 12.58 30.19
CA GLY A 70 0.11 12.42 28.96
C GLY A 70 0.95 12.35 27.68
N GLU A 71 2.02 13.15 27.59
CA GLU A 71 2.99 13.13 26.49
C GLU A 71 4.32 12.47 26.90
N PRO A 72 4.83 11.49 26.13
CA PRO A 72 6.09 10.78 26.37
C PRO A 72 7.30 11.64 26.74
N HIS A 73 7.59 12.64 25.91
CA HIS A 73 8.77 13.51 26.09
C HIS A 73 8.66 14.40 27.33
N VAL A 74 7.45 14.80 27.71
CA VAL A 74 7.22 15.65 28.89
C VAL A 74 7.48 14.84 30.17
N ALA A 75 7.04 13.57 30.22
CA ALA A 75 7.30 12.70 31.37
C ALA A 75 8.80 12.51 31.62
N ILE A 76 9.57 12.26 30.55
CA ILE A 76 11.04 12.09 30.63
C ILE A 76 11.72 13.40 31.05
N THR A 77 11.29 14.53 30.49
CA THR A 77 11.84 15.85 30.84
C THR A 77 11.59 16.18 32.30
N ASN A 78 10.36 15.98 32.78
CA ASN A 78 9.98 16.20 34.18
C ASN A 78 10.76 15.28 35.13
N ALA A 79 10.93 14.00 34.78
CA ALA A 79 11.72 13.06 35.56
C ALA A 79 13.19 13.51 35.68
N LEU A 80 13.78 13.96 34.58
CA LEU A 80 15.15 14.46 34.60
C LEU A 80 15.27 15.76 35.43
N SER A 81 14.34 16.70 35.27
CA SER A 81 14.29 17.92 36.07
C SER A 81 14.13 17.61 37.57
N ALA A 82 13.34 16.59 37.92
CA ALA A 82 13.16 16.16 39.30
C ALA A 82 14.46 15.60 39.87
N ALA A 83 15.14 14.72 39.13
CA ALA A 83 16.44 14.18 39.54
C ALA A 83 17.48 15.30 39.74
N GLU A 84 17.54 16.27 38.83
CA GLU A 84 18.48 17.40 38.91
C GLU A 84 18.20 18.28 40.14
N ALA A 85 16.94 18.64 40.38
CA ALA A 85 16.54 19.46 41.53
C ALA A 85 16.78 18.74 42.87
N ILE A 86 16.49 17.43 42.95
CA ILE A 86 16.77 16.63 44.15
C ILE A 86 18.28 16.56 44.42
N ARG A 87 19.08 16.33 43.38
CA ARG A 87 20.54 16.28 43.49
C ARG A 87 21.11 17.61 43.97
N GLU A 88 20.67 18.72 43.39
CA GLU A 88 21.12 20.06 43.79
C GLU A 88 20.79 20.33 45.26
N ARG A 89 19.55 20.06 45.67
CA ARG A 89 19.11 20.25 47.06
C ARG A 89 19.86 19.37 48.05
N ALA A 90 20.05 18.08 47.73
CA ALA A 90 20.80 17.16 48.59
C ALA A 90 22.26 17.63 48.76
N MET A 91 22.90 18.05 47.67
CA MET A 91 24.30 18.46 47.66
C MET A 91 24.53 19.84 48.32
N VAL A 92 23.70 20.84 47.98
CA VAL A 92 23.91 22.23 48.39
C VAL A 92 23.27 22.53 49.74
N ASP A 93 22.01 22.15 49.94
CA ASP A 93 21.25 22.55 51.12
C ASP A 93 21.48 21.64 52.33
N LEU A 94 21.80 20.36 52.07
CA LEU A 94 21.87 19.32 53.09
C LEU A 94 23.25 18.68 53.23
N SER A 95 24.19 18.97 52.32
CA SER A 95 25.54 18.38 52.30
C SER A 95 25.53 16.84 52.29
N MET A 96 24.56 16.24 51.59
CA MET A 96 24.33 14.79 51.55
C MET A 96 24.87 14.19 50.25
N THR A 97 25.38 12.96 50.33
CA THR A 97 25.73 12.16 49.15
C THR A 97 24.54 11.36 48.67
N VAL A 98 24.19 11.59 47.40
CA VAL A 98 23.11 10.87 46.71
C VAL A 98 23.63 10.28 45.40
N GLN A 99 23.06 9.15 45.02
CA GLN A 99 23.21 8.51 43.72
C GLN A 99 21.82 8.41 43.09
N LEU A 100 21.67 8.86 41.86
CA LEU A 100 20.37 8.89 41.19
C LEU A 100 20.41 8.08 39.90
N ALA A 101 19.25 7.55 39.52
CA ALA A 101 19.02 7.03 38.19
C ALA A 101 17.67 7.51 37.64
N VAL A 102 17.62 7.70 36.32
CA VAL A 102 16.38 7.92 35.57
C VAL A 102 16.26 6.86 34.48
N HIS A 103 15.11 6.19 34.45
CA HIS A 103 14.76 5.20 33.45
C HIS A 103 13.33 5.48 32.94
N ALA A 104 13.01 5.09 31.72
CA ALA A 104 11.66 5.22 31.19
C ALA A 104 11.31 4.01 30.32
N ALA A 105 10.09 3.52 30.47
CA ALA A 105 9.59 2.34 29.75
C ALA A 105 8.07 2.44 29.54
N TRP A 106 7.60 1.76 28.49
CA TRP A 106 6.16 1.52 28.30
C TRP A 106 5.73 0.36 29.19
N VAL A 107 4.70 0.57 30.02
CA VAL A 107 4.21 -0.40 30.99
C VAL A 107 2.69 -0.48 30.95
N GLU A 108 2.14 -1.67 31.17
CA GLU A 108 0.71 -1.84 31.39
C GLU A 108 0.36 -1.30 32.79
N TRP A 109 -0.54 -0.33 32.84
CA TRP A 109 -0.96 0.30 34.09
C TRP A 109 -1.70 -0.71 34.98
N THR A 110 -1.35 -0.74 36.26
CA THR A 110 -2.12 -1.46 37.28
C THR A 110 -2.19 -0.60 38.54
N PRO A 111 -3.34 -0.56 39.24
CA PRO A 111 -3.45 0.13 40.53
C PRO A 111 -2.64 -0.58 41.63
N ASP A 112 -2.21 -1.82 41.43
CA ASP A 112 -1.37 -2.56 42.37
C ASP A 112 0.12 -2.23 42.16
N MET A 113 0.62 -1.29 42.96
CA MET A 113 1.99 -0.78 42.90
C MET A 113 3.07 -1.84 43.14
N GLU A 114 2.77 -2.95 43.82
CA GLU A 114 3.75 -4.03 43.99
C GLU A 114 3.93 -4.84 42.71
N LYS A 115 2.94 -4.82 41.81
CA LYS A 115 2.95 -5.50 40.50
C LYS A 115 3.33 -4.58 39.34
N LEU A 116 3.40 -3.26 39.57
CA LEU A 116 3.73 -2.30 38.52
C LEU A 116 5.19 -2.46 38.07
N ALA A 117 5.38 -3.04 36.89
CA ALA A 117 6.65 -3.12 36.16
C ALA A 117 7.87 -3.51 37.04
N PRO A 118 7.85 -4.67 37.73
CA PRO A 118 8.87 -5.04 38.72
C PRO A 118 10.29 -5.08 38.14
N LEU A 119 10.43 -5.46 36.86
CA LEU A 119 11.71 -5.46 36.15
C LEU A 119 12.25 -4.03 35.97
N GLU A 120 11.40 -3.10 35.55
CA GLU A 120 11.76 -1.71 35.26
C GLU A 120 12.11 -0.94 36.53
N VAL A 121 11.35 -1.18 37.60
CA VAL A 121 11.65 -0.67 38.94
C VAL A 121 12.99 -1.22 39.42
N SER A 122 13.20 -2.55 39.35
CA SER A 122 14.47 -3.16 39.78
C SER A 122 15.66 -2.65 38.97
N ARG A 123 15.49 -2.45 37.66
CA ARG A 123 16.50 -1.87 36.77
C ARG A 123 16.90 -0.48 37.25
N CYS A 124 15.93 0.41 37.48
CA CYS A 124 16.21 1.76 37.96
C CYS A 124 16.85 1.77 39.36
N GLU A 125 16.38 0.91 40.27
CA GLU A 125 16.94 0.72 41.62
C GLU A 125 18.42 0.33 41.59
N GLN A 126 18.75 -0.70 40.82
CA GLN A 126 20.12 -1.20 40.71
C GLN A 126 21.03 -0.21 39.98
N LEU A 127 20.52 0.47 38.96
CA LEU A 127 21.27 1.48 38.23
C LEU A 127 21.68 2.64 39.15
N ALA A 128 20.77 3.13 39.99
CA ALA A 128 21.09 4.21 40.93
C ALA A 128 22.23 3.83 41.88
N ARG A 129 22.25 2.59 42.38
CA ARG A 129 23.33 2.08 43.26
C ARG A 129 24.67 1.97 42.54
N ALA A 130 24.65 1.71 41.23
CA ALA A 130 25.84 1.63 40.39
C ALA A 130 26.38 3.01 39.96
N THR A 131 25.58 4.06 40.04
CA THR A 131 25.95 5.43 39.64
C THR A 131 27.08 5.99 40.52
N PRO A 132 28.08 6.70 39.98
CA PRO A 132 29.05 7.43 40.82
C PRO A 132 28.37 8.38 41.81
N ALA A 133 28.95 8.55 43.00
CA ALA A 133 28.47 9.50 44.00
C ALA A 133 28.23 10.91 43.40
N GLN A 134 27.08 11.51 43.73
CA GLN A 134 26.58 12.79 43.20
C GLN A 134 26.23 12.79 41.71
N GLY A 135 26.13 11.60 41.09
CA GLY A 135 25.75 11.43 39.70
C GLY A 135 24.26 11.13 39.52
N ILE A 136 23.76 11.47 38.33
CA ILE A 136 22.49 10.98 37.78
C ILE A 136 22.85 10.10 36.59
N ALA A 137 22.61 8.79 36.72
CA ALA A 137 22.70 7.86 35.59
C ALA A 137 21.39 7.82 34.82
N ILE A 138 21.46 7.72 33.49
CA ILE A 138 20.28 7.54 32.65
C ILE A 138 20.52 6.39 31.67
N THR A 139 19.46 5.62 31.39
CA THR A 139 19.49 4.56 30.38
C THR A 139 19.54 5.14 28.96
N GLU A 140 19.99 4.33 28.00
CA GLU A 140 20.04 4.70 26.58
C GLU A 140 18.72 5.26 26.06
N ASP A 141 17.60 4.64 26.42
CA ASP A 141 16.27 5.05 25.98
C ASP A 141 15.90 6.47 26.42
N VAL A 142 16.21 6.82 27.67
CA VAL A 142 16.04 8.17 28.20
C VAL A 142 16.95 9.13 27.44
N TYR A 143 18.23 8.77 27.25
CA TYR A 143 19.18 9.60 26.51
C TYR A 143 18.73 9.87 25.06
N LEU A 144 18.17 8.87 24.38
CA LEU A 144 17.64 9.01 23.02
C LEU A 144 16.34 9.83 22.97
N ALA A 145 15.57 9.91 24.04
CA ALA A 145 14.40 10.78 24.10
C ALA A 145 14.74 12.26 24.38
N LEU A 146 15.98 12.57 24.81
CA LEU A 146 16.42 13.94 25.08
C LEU A 146 16.69 14.74 23.80
N THR A 147 16.54 16.07 23.90
CA THR A 147 16.98 17.02 22.87
C THR A 147 18.50 17.03 22.73
N ASP A 148 19.02 17.41 21.57
CA ASP A 148 20.46 17.45 21.31
C ASP A 148 21.23 18.35 22.30
N THR A 149 20.62 19.45 22.71
CA THR A 149 21.19 20.37 23.72
C THR A 149 21.29 19.70 25.09
N ALA A 150 20.26 18.95 25.50
CA ALA A 150 20.27 18.22 26.78
C ALA A 150 21.28 17.07 26.76
N ARG A 151 21.37 16.31 25.67
CA ARG A 151 22.30 15.18 25.50
C ARG A 151 23.77 15.58 25.72
N ARG A 152 24.17 16.80 25.34
CA ARG A 152 25.55 17.30 25.47
C ARG A 152 26.05 17.40 26.92
N ARG A 153 25.14 17.40 27.91
CA ARG A 153 25.46 17.49 29.34
C ARG A 153 25.91 16.16 29.93
N PHE A 154 25.66 15.06 29.22
CA PHE A 154 25.93 13.70 29.66
C PHE A 154 27.18 13.13 28.99
N ALA A 155 27.86 12.22 29.68
CA ALA A 155 28.93 11.40 29.11
C ALA A 155 28.61 9.91 29.29
N PRO A 156 29.04 9.04 28.35
CA PRO A 156 28.81 7.60 28.49
C PRO A 156 29.59 7.05 29.69
N LEU A 157 28.91 6.30 30.56
CA LEU A 157 29.55 5.48 31.60
C LEU A 157 30.10 4.17 31.02
N GLY A 158 29.43 3.65 29.99
CA GLY A 158 29.73 2.36 29.37
C GLY A 158 28.48 1.50 29.23
N THR A 159 28.70 0.23 28.92
CA THR A 159 27.66 -0.79 28.85
C THR A 159 27.50 -1.39 30.24
N TRP A 160 26.30 -1.31 30.81
CA TRP A 160 26.05 -1.81 32.16
C TRP A 160 26.10 -3.34 32.19
N GLY A 161 26.89 -3.90 33.10
CA GLY A 161 27.15 -5.34 33.14
C GLY A 161 25.96 -6.23 33.49
N HIS A 162 24.86 -5.65 33.99
CA HIS A 162 23.65 -6.39 34.38
C HIS A 162 22.76 -6.76 33.18
N ASP A 163 22.49 -5.81 32.27
CA ASP A 163 21.56 -6.00 31.15
C ASP A 163 22.09 -5.56 29.78
N GLY A 164 23.35 -5.11 29.70
CA GLY A 164 23.97 -4.72 28.44
C GLY A 164 23.48 -3.37 27.89
N LEU A 165 22.71 -2.59 28.66
CA LEU A 165 22.27 -1.26 28.24
C LEU A 165 23.40 -0.23 28.32
N VAL A 166 23.42 0.68 27.36
CA VAL A 166 24.32 1.83 27.43
C VAL A 166 23.80 2.80 28.49
N THR A 167 24.68 3.21 29.39
CA THR A 167 24.35 4.17 30.44
C THR A 167 25.13 5.46 30.24
N TYR A 168 24.50 6.58 30.53
CA TYR A 168 25.10 7.91 30.52
C TYR A 168 25.01 8.54 31.90
N VAL A 169 25.94 9.43 32.26
CA VAL A 169 25.96 10.12 33.55
C VAL A 169 26.03 11.63 33.41
N PHE A 170 25.30 12.31 34.30
CA PHE A 170 25.45 13.73 34.57
C PHE A 170 25.94 13.97 36.01
N PRO A 171 26.85 14.93 36.25
CA PRO A 171 27.60 15.68 35.24
C PRO A 171 28.58 14.80 34.46
N ALA A 172 28.85 15.17 33.20
CA ALA A 172 29.77 14.44 32.32
C ALA A 172 31.16 14.16 32.92
N SER A 173 31.64 15.02 33.83
CA SER A 173 32.93 14.86 34.52
C SER A 173 32.99 13.65 35.46
N LEU A 174 31.86 13.05 35.82
CA LEU A 174 31.80 11.85 36.66
C LEU A 174 32.00 10.55 35.89
N ALA A 175 32.02 10.57 34.55
CA ALA A 175 32.19 9.35 33.75
C ALA A 175 33.49 8.59 34.05
N THR A 176 34.56 9.30 34.43
CA THR A 176 35.85 8.69 34.81
C THR A 176 35.88 8.11 36.23
N LYS A 177 34.84 8.35 37.04
CA LYS A 177 34.71 7.86 38.41
C LYS A 177 33.87 6.59 38.54
N ALA A 178 33.50 5.98 37.41
CA ALA A 178 32.78 4.71 37.40
C ALA A 178 33.58 3.61 38.11
N ALA A 179 32.90 2.79 38.91
CA ALA A 179 33.53 1.67 39.59
C ALA A 179 34.05 0.63 38.55
N PRO A 180 35.31 0.16 38.65
CA PRO A 180 35.85 -0.82 37.73
C PRO A 180 35.00 -2.10 37.69
N GLY A 181 34.68 -2.57 36.47
CA GLY A 181 33.93 -3.82 36.26
C GLY A 181 32.40 -3.69 36.32
N VAL A 182 31.85 -2.55 36.77
CA VAL A 182 30.40 -2.30 36.78
C VAL A 182 29.89 -1.89 35.39
N PHE A 183 30.65 -1.03 34.70
CA PHE A 183 30.38 -0.61 33.33
C PHE A 183 31.53 -1.07 32.44
N GLN A 184 31.18 -1.83 31.40
CA GLN A 184 32.12 -2.29 30.39
C GLN A 184 32.34 -1.20 29.33
N PRO A 185 33.48 -1.21 28.62
CA PRO A 185 33.66 -0.35 27.45
C PRO A 185 32.53 -0.56 26.44
N LEU A 186 32.10 0.53 25.79
CA LEU A 186 30.94 0.53 24.90
C LEU A 186 30.96 -0.56 23.81
N GLY A 187 32.13 -1.02 23.33
CA GLY A 187 32.23 -2.10 22.35
C GLY A 187 31.28 -1.91 21.16
N ASP A 188 30.36 -2.88 20.98
CA ASP A 188 29.32 -2.88 19.94
C ASP A 188 28.34 -1.72 20.03
N ALA A 189 28.11 -1.15 21.21
CA ALA A 189 27.29 0.05 21.36
C ALA A 189 27.87 1.27 20.61
N LYS A 190 29.19 1.33 20.38
CA LYS A 190 29.77 2.35 19.51
C LYS A 190 29.30 2.18 18.05
N ARG A 191 29.15 0.94 17.59
CA ARG A 191 28.63 0.66 16.24
C ARG A 191 27.17 1.07 16.13
N TRP A 192 26.33 0.70 17.10
CA TRP A 192 24.95 1.19 17.19
C TRP A 192 24.86 2.73 17.07
N GLN A 193 25.73 3.46 17.77
CA GLN A 193 25.80 4.92 17.65
C GLN A 193 26.20 5.40 16.25
N SER A 194 27.14 4.72 15.56
CA SER A 194 27.50 5.07 14.18
C SER A 194 26.33 4.91 13.21
N PHE A 195 25.57 3.81 13.31
CA PHE A 195 24.37 3.59 12.49
C PHE A 195 23.31 4.67 12.77
N ARG A 196 23.06 4.97 14.04
CA ARG A 196 22.12 6.05 14.43
C ARG A 196 22.57 7.40 13.88
N ARG A 197 23.86 7.74 13.93
CA ARG A 197 24.38 8.99 13.35
C ARG A 197 24.18 9.07 11.83
N TYR A 198 24.35 7.96 11.12
CA TYR A 198 24.08 7.92 9.69
C TYR A 198 22.58 8.14 9.39
N VAL A 199 21.68 7.51 10.15
CA VAL A 199 20.24 7.69 9.99
C VAL A 199 19.77 9.09 10.44
N ASP A 200 20.38 9.67 11.46
CA ASP A 200 20.14 11.06 11.88
C ASP A 200 20.82 12.09 10.98
N SER A 201 21.59 11.67 9.99
CA SER A 201 22.24 12.58 9.04
C SER A 201 21.19 13.35 8.22
N PRO A 202 21.53 14.56 7.72
CA PRO A 202 20.61 15.33 6.87
C PRO A 202 20.15 14.59 5.61
N GLU A 203 20.92 13.62 5.11
CA GLU A 203 20.56 12.80 3.95
C GLU A 203 19.30 11.97 4.21
N VAL A 204 19.23 11.32 5.38
CA VAL A 204 18.12 10.43 5.74
C VAL A 204 17.01 11.17 6.50
N ARG A 205 17.36 12.08 7.42
CA ARG A 205 16.39 12.72 8.33
C ARG A 205 15.69 13.95 7.75
N ARG A 206 16.30 14.67 6.79
CA ARG A 206 15.72 15.94 6.29
C ARG A 206 15.00 15.76 4.96
N LEU A 207 13.77 16.26 4.91
CA LEU A 207 13.02 16.44 3.67
C LEU A 207 13.41 17.77 3.05
N ARG A 208 14.01 17.75 1.87
CA ARG A 208 14.40 18.95 1.12
C ARG A 208 13.35 19.20 0.04
N TYR A 209 12.64 20.31 0.16
CA TYR A 209 11.63 20.72 -0.79
C TYR A 209 12.26 21.65 -1.82
N VAL A 210 12.87 21.08 -2.85
CA VAL A 210 13.60 21.85 -3.87
C VAL A 210 12.61 22.61 -4.77
N GLY A 211 13.04 23.76 -5.29
CA GLY A 211 12.32 24.42 -6.37
C GLY A 211 11.39 25.54 -5.97
N PHE A 212 11.37 26.06 -4.73
CA PHE A 212 10.64 27.29 -4.41
C PHE A 212 11.47 28.19 -3.49
N PRO A 213 11.83 29.43 -3.90
CA PRO A 213 12.42 30.40 -2.98
C PRO A 213 11.32 30.89 -2.02
N LEU A 214 11.39 30.47 -0.75
CA LEU A 214 10.54 31.01 0.32
C LEU A 214 11.16 32.31 0.87
N GLN A 215 10.58 32.87 1.94
CA GLN A 215 11.05 34.13 2.55
C GLN A 215 12.56 34.12 2.90
N LYS A 216 13.11 32.93 3.17
CA LYS A 216 14.56 32.67 3.13
C LYS A 216 14.93 32.24 1.71
N LYS A 217 16.01 32.78 1.13
CA LYS A 217 16.54 32.46 -0.23
C LYS A 217 16.98 30.99 -0.44
N GLN A 218 16.55 30.06 0.41
CA GLN A 218 16.83 28.64 0.34
C GLN A 218 15.51 27.85 0.43
N PRO A 219 15.42 26.67 -0.19
CA PRO A 219 14.27 25.78 -0.02
C PRO A 219 14.14 25.31 1.45
N PRO A 220 12.91 25.06 1.96
CA PRO A 220 12.76 24.57 3.31
C PRO A 220 13.34 23.16 3.40
N SER A 221 14.15 22.96 4.43
CA SER A 221 14.62 21.64 4.84
C SER A 221 13.92 21.34 6.14
N LEU A 222 12.99 20.38 6.15
CA LEU A 222 12.16 20.06 7.32
C LEU A 222 12.57 18.72 7.91
N ASP A 223 12.38 18.53 9.21
CA ASP A 223 12.60 17.23 9.84
C ASP A 223 11.47 16.26 9.46
N ILE A 224 11.80 15.05 9.03
CA ILE A 224 10.79 14.04 8.69
C ILE A 224 9.86 13.74 9.87
N ARG A 225 10.34 13.83 11.12
CA ARG A 225 9.54 13.58 12.32
C ARG A 225 8.46 14.65 12.55
N GLU A 226 8.67 15.86 12.03
CA GLU A 226 7.76 16.99 12.24
C GLU A 226 6.62 17.03 11.22
N VAL A 227 6.82 16.46 10.03
CA VAL A 227 5.93 16.66 8.86
C VAL A 227 5.34 15.35 8.33
N PHE A 228 6.00 14.22 8.53
CA PHE A 228 5.58 12.97 7.92
C PHE A 228 4.28 12.45 8.54
N ILE A 229 3.31 12.16 7.67
CA ILE A 229 2.08 11.45 8.02
C ILE A 229 2.12 10.09 7.30
N PRO A 230 2.07 8.95 8.03
CA PRO A 230 2.08 7.64 7.40
C PRO A 230 0.80 7.44 6.57
N PRO A 231 0.90 7.06 5.29
CA PRO A 231 -0.26 6.64 4.50
C PRO A 231 -0.93 5.42 5.14
N GLU A 232 -2.23 5.26 4.89
CA GLU A 232 -2.87 3.98 5.15
C GLU A 232 -2.48 2.99 4.06
N ALA A 233 -2.58 1.69 4.36
CA ALA A 233 -2.24 0.65 3.40
C ALA A 233 -3.28 -0.45 3.44
N ARG A 234 -3.47 -1.13 2.32
CA ARG A 234 -4.34 -2.30 2.22
C ARG A 234 -3.50 -3.53 1.94
N ARG A 235 -3.91 -4.67 2.50
CA ARG A 235 -3.30 -5.95 2.15
C ARG A 235 -3.81 -6.41 0.80
N LEU A 236 -2.91 -6.96 0.01
CA LEU A 236 -3.25 -7.66 -1.21
C LEU A 236 -3.44 -9.13 -0.82
N VAL A 237 -4.66 -9.62 -0.95
CA VAL A 237 -5.00 -11.02 -0.65
C VAL A 237 -5.35 -11.69 -1.97
N GLU A 238 -4.64 -12.76 -2.28
CA GLU A 238 -4.99 -13.64 -3.39
C GLU A 238 -6.36 -14.24 -3.11
N ARG A 239 -7.29 -14.08 -4.07
CA ARG A 239 -8.55 -14.84 -4.04
C ARG A 239 -8.17 -16.31 -4.01
N GLY A 240 -8.60 -17.05 -2.99
CA GLY A 240 -8.51 -18.51 -2.98
C GLY A 240 -9.10 -19.05 -4.27
N THR A 241 -8.22 -19.39 -5.21
CA THR A 241 -8.50 -20.03 -6.48
C THR A 241 -7.87 -21.41 -6.37
N ASP A 242 -8.62 -22.44 -6.75
CA ASP A 242 -8.14 -23.81 -6.79
C ASP A 242 -6.77 -23.89 -7.48
N TRP A 243 -5.78 -24.35 -6.73
CA TRP A 243 -4.37 -24.44 -7.13
C TRP A 243 -4.14 -25.41 -8.31
N THR A 244 -5.18 -26.06 -8.82
CA THR A 244 -5.11 -27.05 -9.91
C THR A 244 -5.43 -26.50 -11.30
N GLN A 245 -6.05 -25.31 -11.44
CA GLN A 245 -6.37 -24.75 -12.77
C GLN A 245 -5.56 -23.50 -13.17
N ALA A 246 -4.91 -22.80 -12.24
CA ALA A 246 -4.18 -21.57 -12.54
C ALA A 246 -2.78 -21.79 -13.16
N ALA A 247 -2.24 -23.02 -13.12
CA ALA A 247 -0.90 -23.32 -13.65
C ALA A 247 -0.81 -23.40 -15.19
N ARG A 248 -1.87 -23.07 -15.94
CA ARG A 248 -1.94 -23.26 -17.41
C ARG A 248 -2.31 -22.04 -18.25
N ALA A 249 -2.32 -20.82 -17.70
CA ALA A 249 -2.62 -19.62 -18.47
C ALA A 249 -1.72 -18.44 -18.06
N PRO A 250 -0.82 -17.94 -18.93
CA PRO A 250 0.04 -16.80 -18.63
C PRO A 250 -0.67 -15.43 -18.54
N ASP A 251 -1.96 -15.35 -18.92
CA ASP A 251 -2.68 -14.07 -19.11
C ASP A 251 -3.95 -13.92 -18.24
N VAL A 252 -4.09 -14.64 -17.13
CA VAL A 252 -5.19 -14.38 -16.19
C VAL A 252 -4.76 -13.27 -15.23
N GLU A 253 -5.33 -12.07 -15.39
CA GLU A 253 -5.25 -10.99 -14.41
C GLU A 253 -5.46 -11.55 -13.00
N ARG A 254 -4.45 -11.44 -12.12
CA ARG A 254 -4.57 -11.77 -10.71
C ARG A 254 -5.70 -10.91 -10.12
N GLN A 255 -6.89 -11.47 -9.95
CA GLN A 255 -8.00 -10.79 -9.28
C GLN A 255 -7.75 -10.79 -7.77
N GLU A 256 -6.86 -9.90 -7.33
CA GLU A 256 -6.63 -9.59 -5.92
C GLU A 256 -7.89 -8.96 -5.32
N VAL A 257 -8.34 -9.49 -4.18
CA VAL A 257 -9.39 -8.83 -3.40
C VAL A 257 -8.70 -7.89 -2.42
N ALA A 258 -8.75 -6.60 -2.73
CA ALA A 258 -8.23 -5.57 -1.85
C ALA A 258 -8.98 -5.58 -0.51
N THR A 259 -8.24 -5.68 0.60
CA THR A 259 -8.82 -5.47 1.93
C THR A 259 -9.13 -3.98 2.15
N PRO A 260 -9.95 -3.62 3.15
CA PRO A 260 -10.03 -2.24 3.61
C PRO A 260 -8.65 -1.67 3.94
N LEU A 261 -8.52 -0.34 3.84
CA LEU A 261 -7.35 0.37 4.32
C LEU A 261 -7.20 0.16 5.84
N GLU A 262 -5.97 -0.05 6.27
CA GLU A 262 -5.57 -0.13 7.66
C GLU A 262 -4.29 0.68 7.92
N SER A 263 -4.07 1.03 9.19
CA SER A 263 -2.88 1.78 9.59
C SER A 263 -1.61 0.99 9.26
N LEU A 264 -0.66 1.65 8.59
CA LEU A 264 0.67 1.08 8.33
C LEU A 264 1.38 0.63 9.62
N ALA A 265 1.20 1.35 10.72
CA ALA A 265 1.76 0.98 12.01
C ALA A 265 1.22 -0.38 12.51
N ARG A 266 -0.07 -0.66 12.28
CA ARG A 266 -0.69 -1.94 12.62
C ARG A 266 -0.10 -3.08 11.80
N LEU A 267 0.17 -2.84 10.52
CA LEU A 267 0.79 -3.81 9.61
C LEU A 267 2.23 -4.11 10.03
N VAL A 268 3.05 -3.08 10.26
CA VAL A 268 4.44 -3.21 10.74
C VAL A 268 4.48 -3.92 12.09
N ARG A 269 3.53 -3.66 13.00
CA ARG A 269 3.44 -4.37 14.28
C ARG A 269 3.15 -5.87 14.09
N ARG A 270 2.21 -6.21 13.22
CA ARG A 270 1.71 -7.59 13.03
C ARG A 270 2.66 -8.47 12.22
N HIS A 271 3.38 -7.88 11.27
CA HIS A 271 4.20 -8.61 10.31
C HIS A 271 5.65 -8.16 10.40
N ARG A 272 6.58 -9.14 10.49
CA ARG A 272 8.02 -8.85 10.45
C ARG A 272 8.50 -8.51 9.05
N ALA A 273 7.85 -9.06 8.02
CA ALA A 273 8.22 -8.88 6.63
C ALA A 273 7.07 -8.27 5.80
N LEU A 274 7.34 -7.17 5.12
CA LEU A 274 6.37 -6.45 4.30
C LEU A 274 6.97 -6.08 2.93
N VAL A 275 6.21 -6.31 1.86
CA VAL A 275 6.46 -5.68 0.56
C VAL A 275 5.47 -4.54 0.39
N VAL A 276 5.98 -3.31 0.37
CA VAL A 276 5.22 -2.07 0.24
C VAL A 276 5.17 -1.63 -1.22
N LEU A 277 4.03 -1.87 -1.84
CA LEU A 277 3.68 -1.43 -3.18
C LEU A 277 3.02 -0.06 -3.16
N GLY A 278 3.09 0.63 -4.28
CA GLY A 278 2.32 1.84 -4.51
C GLY A 278 2.77 2.59 -5.74
N ASP A 279 1.97 3.55 -6.17
CA ASP A 279 2.26 4.37 -7.33
C ASP A 279 3.43 5.34 -7.08
N PRO A 280 4.03 5.90 -8.13
CA PRO A 280 4.96 7.01 -7.99
C PRO A 280 4.38 8.13 -7.10
N GLY A 281 5.21 8.70 -6.21
CA GLY A 281 4.78 9.79 -5.32
C GLY A 281 3.95 9.36 -4.10
N SER A 282 3.60 8.07 -3.97
CA SER A 282 2.85 7.54 -2.82
C SER A 282 3.60 7.59 -1.48
N GLY A 283 4.90 7.91 -1.49
CA GLY A 283 5.70 8.09 -0.29
C GLY A 283 6.47 6.86 0.19
N LYS A 284 6.61 5.80 -0.62
CA LYS A 284 7.36 4.57 -0.28
C LYS A 284 8.75 4.82 0.33
N THR A 285 9.63 5.52 -0.38
CA THR A 285 10.96 5.90 0.14
C THR A 285 10.87 6.69 1.43
N THR A 286 9.89 7.59 1.54
CA THR A 286 9.67 8.40 2.75
C THR A 286 9.21 7.56 3.94
N VAL A 287 8.37 6.54 3.71
CA VAL A 287 7.98 5.53 4.71
C VAL A 287 9.22 4.80 5.23
N LEU A 288 10.07 4.28 4.33
CA LEU A 288 11.28 3.56 4.72
C LEU A 288 12.23 4.48 5.53
N ARG A 289 12.45 5.73 5.08
CA ARG A 289 13.25 6.72 5.83
C ARG A 289 12.66 7.00 7.22
N TRP A 290 11.34 7.16 7.32
CA TRP A 290 10.67 7.40 8.59
C TRP A 290 10.82 6.22 9.54
N LEU A 291 10.64 4.99 9.07
CA LEU A 291 10.88 3.77 9.85
C LEU A 291 12.32 3.69 10.36
N ALA A 292 13.30 4.01 9.51
CA ALA A 292 14.71 4.06 9.91
C ALA A 292 14.92 5.06 11.06
N VAL A 293 14.35 6.27 10.92
CA VAL A 293 14.49 7.35 11.91
C VAL A 293 13.82 7.01 13.24
N LEU A 294 12.66 6.35 13.22
CA LEU A 294 12.02 5.83 14.44
C LEU A 294 12.87 4.78 15.14
N ALA A 295 13.38 3.79 14.39
CA ALA A 295 14.26 2.76 14.94
C ALA A 295 15.57 3.35 15.50
N ALA A 296 16.14 4.36 14.83
CA ALA A 296 17.31 5.09 15.33
C ALA A 296 17.02 5.86 16.62
N GLY A 297 15.78 6.34 16.80
CA GLY A 297 15.27 6.95 18.03
C GLY A 297 15.14 5.98 19.21
N GLY A 298 15.29 4.67 18.98
CA GLY A 298 15.27 3.63 20.01
C GLY A 298 13.86 3.11 20.35
N PRO A 299 13.77 2.14 21.28
CA PRO A 299 12.54 1.44 21.65
C PRO A 299 11.36 2.36 22.02
N LEU A 300 11.62 3.47 22.72
CA LEU A 300 10.54 4.40 23.11
C LEU A 300 9.92 5.10 21.90
N SER A 301 10.75 5.57 20.97
CA SER A 301 10.29 6.24 19.74
C SER A 301 9.57 5.25 18.81
N TRP A 302 10.07 4.01 18.72
CA TRP A 302 9.41 2.95 17.97
C TRP A 302 8.04 2.59 18.58
N ALA A 303 7.96 2.42 19.90
CA ALA A 303 6.74 2.07 20.60
C ALA A 303 5.64 3.14 20.50
N GLU A 304 6.00 4.42 20.54
CA GLU A 304 5.05 5.52 20.38
C GLU A 304 4.27 5.43 19.05
N GLN A 305 4.93 4.98 17.97
CA GLN A 305 4.33 4.91 16.64
C GLN A 305 3.80 3.51 16.30
N MET A 306 4.46 2.45 16.76
CA MET A 306 4.18 1.06 16.39
C MET A 306 3.47 0.26 17.48
N GLY A 307 3.42 0.77 18.71
CA GLY A 307 2.82 0.09 19.87
C GLY A 307 3.63 -1.10 20.41
N THR A 308 4.92 -1.21 20.08
CA THR A 308 5.84 -2.27 20.55
C THR A 308 7.19 -1.67 20.90
N ALA A 309 7.83 -2.11 21.99
CA ALA A 309 9.13 -1.58 22.42
C ALA A 309 10.28 -2.48 21.95
N GLU A 310 10.62 -2.38 20.66
CA GLU A 310 11.70 -3.17 20.05
C GLU A 310 12.97 -2.33 19.84
N ARG A 311 14.13 -2.92 20.13
CA ARG A 311 15.43 -2.33 19.82
C ARG A 311 15.88 -2.79 18.44
N LEU A 312 15.69 -1.94 17.44
CA LEU A 312 15.96 -2.28 16.04
C LEU A 312 17.17 -1.50 15.50
N LEU A 313 18.11 -2.19 14.87
CA LEU A 313 19.22 -1.59 14.11
C LEU A 313 18.73 -1.22 12.72
N PRO A 314 18.56 0.07 12.38
CA PRO A 314 18.06 0.48 11.07
C PRO A 314 19.13 0.34 9.99
N VAL A 315 18.84 -0.45 8.96
CA VAL A 315 19.68 -0.62 7.77
C VAL A 315 18.88 -0.19 6.54
N LEU A 316 19.02 1.08 6.16
CA LEU A 316 18.36 1.67 4.98
C LEU A 316 19.28 1.67 3.77
N VAL A 317 18.84 0.99 2.70
CA VAL A 317 19.64 0.79 1.50
C VAL A 317 18.79 0.74 0.23
N SER A 318 19.28 1.36 -0.84
CA SER A 318 18.69 1.22 -2.18
C SER A 318 19.09 -0.13 -2.77
N VAL A 319 18.11 -0.88 -3.26
CA VAL A 319 18.33 -2.15 -3.96
C VAL A 319 19.16 -1.92 -5.22
N GLY A 320 18.88 -0.84 -5.96
CA GLY A 320 19.67 -0.41 -7.10
C GLY A 320 21.15 -0.26 -6.73
N ARG A 321 21.48 0.33 -5.58
CA ARG A 321 22.88 0.46 -5.11
C ARG A 321 23.51 -0.87 -4.71
N LEU A 322 22.76 -1.79 -4.09
CA LEU A 322 23.27 -3.13 -3.75
C LEU A 322 23.63 -3.95 -4.99
N ALA A 323 22.79 -3.89 -6.04
CA ALA A 323 23.05 -4.60 -7.29
C ALA A 323 24.43 -4.24 -7.88
N GLN A 324 24.81 -2.97 -7.81
CA GLN A 324 26.07 -2.47 -8.39
C GLN A 324 27.27 -2.75 -7.52
N LEU A 325 27.08 -2.75 -6.19
CA LEU A 325 28.12 -3.23 -5.29
C LEU A 325 28.39 -4.71 -5.57
N ARG A 326 27.34 -5.50 -5.80
CA ARG A 326 27.50 -6.89 -6.26
C ARG A 326 28.25 -6.98 -7.59
N SER A 327 27.89 -6.19 -8.61
CA SER A 327 28.63 -6.20 -9.89
C SER A 327 30.11 -5.79 -9.72
N ARG A 328 30.41 -4.88 -8.79
CA ARG A 328 31.79 -4.41 -8.51
C ARG A 328 32.62 -5.40 -7.68
N LEU A 329 32.00 -6.03 -6.68
CA LEU A 329 32.64 -6.99 -5.77
C LEU A 329 32.73 -8.40 -6.37
N GLY A 330 31.91 -8.68 -7.40
CA GLY A 330 31.78 -9.98 -8.05
C GLY A 330 30.47 -10.66 -7.69
N GLU A 331 29.93 -11.46 -8.62
CA GLU A 331 28.63 -12.12 -8.50
C GLU A 331 28.51 -13.07 -7.31
N ASP A 332 29.63 -13.57 -6.79
CA ASP A 332 29.69 -14.48 -5.64
C ASP A 332 29.66 -13.75 -4.27
N CYS A 333 29.68 -12.41 -4.24
CA CYS A 333 29.67 -11.68 -2.97
C CYS A 333 28.34 -11.88 -2.22
N SER A 334 28.38 -11.92 -0.89
CA SER A 334 27.15 -11.99 -0.10
C SER A 334 26.48 -10.61 0.04
N VAL A 335 25.18 -10.58 0.35
CA VAL A 335 24.46 -9.34 0.68
C VAL A 335 25.12 -8.62 1.86
N LEU A 336 25.64 -9.38 2.83
CA LEU A 336 26.35 -8.85 3.97
C LEU A 336 27.64 -8.10 3.57
N ASP A 337 28.40 -8.64 2.62
CA ASP A 337 29.62 -7.99 2.09
C ASP A 337 29.25 -6.66 1.41
N ALA A 338 28.23 -6.68 0.55
CA ALA A 338 27.74 -5.49 -0.13
C ALA A 338 27.22 -4.42 0.87
N LEU A 339 26.53 -4.84 1.95
CA LEU A 339 26.07 -3.93 3.01
C LEU A 339 27.23 -3.31 3.78
N ALA A 340 28.27 -4.08 4.11
CA ALA A 340 29.44 -3.58 4.82
C ALA A 340 30.14 -2.47 4.01
N VAL A 341 30.37 -2.70 2.71
CA VAL A 341 30.94 -1.70 1.79
C VAL A 341 30.01 -0.48 1.65
N TYR A 342 28.70 -0.70 1.50
CA TYR A 342 27.71 0.37 1.38
C TYR A 342 27.75 1.34 2.58
N LEU A 343 27.92 0.81 3.80
CA LEU A 343 27.97 1.57 5.04
C LEU A 343 29.34 2.21 5.28
N GLN A 344 30.42 1.56 4.84
CA GLN A 344 31.76 2.14 4.85
C GLN A 344 31.83 3.38 3.95
N ASP A 345 31.28 3.32 2.72
CA ASP A 345 31.17 4.45 1.79
C ASP A 345 30.49 5.68 2.42
N ARG A 346 29.67 5.47 3.45
CA ARG A 346 28.91 6.49 4.20
C ARG A 346 29.56 6.89 5.53
N GLY A 347 30.77 6.39 5.81
CA GLY A 347 31.53 6.73 7.00
C GLY A 347 30.99 6.12 8.30
N VAL A 348 30.20 5.05 8.23
CA VAL A 348 29.65 4.38 9.42
C VAL A 348 30.75 3.65 10.21
N GLY A 349 31.69 3.01 9.50
CA GLY A 349 32.78 2.24 10.12
C GLY A 349 33.65 1.54 9.08
N ASP A 350 34.63 0.78 9.55
CA ASP A 350 35.49 -0.07 8.72
C ASP A 350 34.73 -1.32 8.23
N GLU A 351 34.95 -1.72 6.98
CA GLU A 351 34.24 -2.83 6.33
C GLU A 351 34.33 -4.14 7.13
N ALA A 352 35.53 -4.54 7.58
CA ALA A 352 35.73 -5.83 8.24
C ALA A 352 35.02 -5.88 9.61
N GLU A 353 35.07 -4.78 10.36
CA GLU A 353 34.35 -4.65 11.63
C GLU A 353 32.83 -4.61 11.44
N LEU A 354 32.36 -3.87 10.42
CA LEU A 354 30.95 -3.76 10.10
C LEU A 354 30.36 -5.11 9.70
N ARG A 355 31.09 -5.90 8.90
CA ARG A 355 30.66 -7.23 8.47
C ARG A 355 30.40 -8.15 9.66
N LEU A 356 31.33 -8.21 10.61
CA LEU A 356 31.20 -9.04 11.83
C LEU A 356 30.06 -8.55 12.74
N PHE A 357 29.95 -7.23 12.93
CA PHE A 357 28.90 -6.65 13.75
C PHE A 357 27.50 -6.88 13.16
N LEU A 358 27.33 -6.68 11.85
CA LEU A 358 26.08 -6.93 11.15
C LEU A 358 25.69 -8.40 11.16
N GLU A 359 26.65 -9.32 11.00
CA GLU A 359 26.39 -10.77 11.08
C GLU A 359 25.79 -11.14 12.44
N GLY A 360 26.41 -10.68 13.54
CA GLY A 360 25.89 -10.91 14.89
C GLY A 360 24.51 -10.29 15.13
N ALA A 361 24.27 -9.07 14.64
CA ALA A 361 22.96 -8.41 14.76
C ALA A 361 21.86 -9.12 13.95
N LEU A 362 22.19 -9.61 12.75
CA LEU A 362 21.29 -10.40 11.91
C LEU A 362 20.95 -11.74 12.55
N GLU A 363 21.92 -12.44 13.14
CA GLU A 363 21.69 -13.69 13.87
C GLU A 363 20.82 -13.49 15.11
N ALA A 364 20.98 -12.35 15.80
CA ALA A 364 20.17 -11.98 16.95
C ALA A 364 18.72 -11.53 16.59
N GLY A 365 18.43 -11.28 15.31
CA GLY A 365 17.12 -10.80 14.87
C GLY A 365 16.86 -9.33 15.21
N GLU A 366 17.91 -8.54 15.42
CA GLU A 366 17.82 -7.14 15.87
C GLU A 366 17.76 -6.14 14.72
N CYS A 367 17.86 -6.56 13.46
CA CYS A 367 17.91 -5.64 12.32
C CYS A 367 16.52 -5.30 11.77
N LEU A 368 16.36 -4.03 11.40
CA LEU A 368 15.29 -3.53 10.54
C LEU A 368 15.90 -3.19 9.18
N LEU A 369 15.71 -4.09 8.21
CA LEU A 369 16.23 -3.96 6.86
C LEU A 369 15.20 -3.32 5.95
N LEU A 370 15.57 -2.17 5.40
CA LEU A 370 14.71 -1.31 4.60
C LEU A 370 15.29 -1.26 3.20
N LEU A 371 14.74 -2.09 2.31
CA LEU A 371 15.22 -2.27 0.94
C LEU A 371 14.38 -1.41 0.00
N ASP A 372 14.92 -0.26 -0.42
CA ASP A 372 14.19 0.70 -1.24
C ASP A 372 14.39 0.43 -2.74
N GLY A 373 13.29 0.29 -3.48
CA GLY A 373 13.26 0.30 -4.94
C GLY A 373 13.63 -1.02 -5.62
N LEU A 374 12.88 -2.10 -5.40
CA LEU A 374 13.05 -3.35 -6.18
C LEU A 374 12.82 -3.14 -7.70
N ASP A 375 12.08 -2.11 -8.09
CA ASP A 375 11.86 -1.72 -9.48
C ASP A 375 13.06 -1.00 -10.12
N GLU A 376 14.09 -0.63 -9.34
CA GLU A 376 15.26 0.12 -9.82
C GLU A 376 16.37 -0.79 -10.39
N VAL A 377 16.19 -2.12 -10.39
CA VAL A 377 17.17 -3.07 -10.94
C VAL A 377 16.91 -3.33 -12.43
N GLN A 378 17.98 -3.36 -13.23
CA GLN A 378 17.91 -3.65 -14.66
C GLN A 378 17.26 -5.01 -14.94
N SER A 379 16.44 -5.08 -16.00
CA SER A 379 15.65 -6.26 -16.37
C SER A 379 16.46 -7.57 -16.44
N GLU A 380 17.70 -7.49 -16.94
CA GLU A 380 18.60 -8.63 -17.18
C GLU A 380 19.23 -9.19 -15.89
N GLU A 381 19.58 -8.29 -14.97
CA GLU A 381 20.18 -8.60 -13.66
C GLU A 381 19.12 -8.87 -12.57
N ARG A 382 17.89 -8.37 -12.78
CA ARG A 382 16.79 -8.39 -11.80
C ARG A 382 16.59 -9.75 -11.17
N GLY A 383 16.43 -10.81 -11.98
CA GLY A 383 16.21 -12.16 -11.46
C GLY A 383 17.37 -12.67 -10.58
N GLY A 384 18.61 -12.31 -10.90
CA GLY A 384 19.78 -12.68 -10.11
C GLY A 384 19.84 -11.91 -8.79
N VAL A 385 19.56 -10.61 -8.80
CA VAL A 385 19.54 -9.74 -7.62
C VAL A 385 18.40 -10.11 -6.68
N LEU A 386 17.19 -10.37 -7.20
CA LEU A 386 16.05 -10.79 -6.38
C LEU A 386 16.37 -12.09 -5.64
N ARG A 387 16.83 -13.14 -6.33
CA ARG A 387 17.19 -14.42 -5.68
C ARG A 387 18.27 -14.27 -4.61
N TRP A 388 19.24 -13.38 -4.83
CA TRP A 388 20.31 -13.10 -3.88
C TRP A 388 19.79 -12.42 -2.61
N LEU A 389 18.88 -11.46 -2.75
CA LEU A 389 18.21 -10.82 -1.62
C LEU A 389 17.24 -11.77 -0.90
N GLU A 390 16.43 -12.52 -1.64
CA GLU A 390 15.48 -13.52 -1.09
C GLU A 390 16.23 -14.57 -0.28
N SER A 391 17.34 -15.11 -0.82
CA SER A 391 18.18 -16.09 -0.10
C SER A 391 18.74 -15.52 1.21
N PHE A 392 19.11 -14.24 1.21
CA PHE A 392 19.57 -13.55 2.40
C PHE A 392 18.44 -13.35 3.42
N CYS A 393 17.23 -12.96 2.98
CA CYS A 393 16.06 -12.85 3.86
C CYS A 393 15.68 -14.20 4.48
N VAL A 394 15.70 -15.28 3.70
CA VAL A 394 15.43 -16.64 4.17
C VAL A 394 16.48 -17.14 5.17
N ARG A 395 17.75 -16.72 5.02
CA ARG A 395 18.83 -17.07 5.96
C ARG A 395 18.65 -16.41 7.34
N TYR A 396 18.05 -15.21 7.39
CA TYR A 396 17.91 -14.42 8.61
C TYR A 396 16.43 -14.03 8.91
N PRO A 397 15.51 -15.01 9.04
CA PRO A 397 14.07 -14.78 9.04
C PRO A 397 13.55 -14.06 10.30
N SER A 398 14.33 -14.06 11.39
CA SER A 398 13.97 -13.38 12.63
C SER A 398 14.03 -11.85 12.53
N ASN A 399 14.65 -11.29 11.49
CA ASN A 399 14.76 -9.84 11.32
C ASN A 399 13.49 -9.22 10.74
N ARG A 400 13.39 -7.89 10.84
CA ARG A 400 12.32 -7.14 10.17
C ARG A 400 12.75 -6.73 8.78
N PHE A 401 11.92 -6.98 7.78
CA PHE A 401 12.14 -6.62 6.39
C PHE A 401 11.00 -5.73 5.90
N VAL A 402 11.34 -4.56 5.36
CA VAL A 402 10.38 -3.73 4.62
C VAL A 402 10.98 -3.40 3.28
N VAL A 403 10.33 -3.84 2.22
CA VAL A 403 10.83 -3.78 0.86
C VAL A 403 9.88 -2.95 0.03
N SER A 404 10.38 -1.96 -0.72
CA SER A 404 9.52 -1.10 -1.54
C SER A 404 9.60 -1.46 -3.02
N ALA A 405 8.46 -1.39 -3.72
CA ALA A 405 8.40 -1.54 -5.17
C ALA A 405 7.24 -0.73 -5.77
N ARG A 406 7.29 -0.45 -7.08
CA ARG A 406 6.11 0.00 -7.83
C ARG A 406 5.13 -1.13 -8.03
N ARG A 407 3.83 -0.82 -8.07
CA ARG A 407 2.81 -1.82 -8.41
C ARG A 407 2.93 -2.29 -9.85
N VAL A 408 3.08 -1.35 -10.79
CA VAL A 408 3.30 -1.65 -12.20
C VAL A 408 4.68 -2.28 -12.38
N GLY A 409 4.72 -3.46 -13.03
CA GLY A 409 5.97 -4.18 -13.30
C GLY A 409 6.54 -4.97 -12.12
N TYR A 410 5.80 -5.10 -11.01
CA TYR A 410 6.11 -6.01 -9.92
C TYR A 410 5.57 -7.41 -10.22
N SER A 411 6.41 -8.43 -10.02
CA SER A 411 6.11 -9.84 -10.33
C SER A 411 6.14 -10.75 -9.11
N GLY A 412 6.33 -10.19 -7.91
CA GLY A 412 6.53 -10.92 -6.65
C GLY A 412 7.95 -10.78 -6.10
N PHE A 413 8.06 -10.87 -4.78
CA PHE A 413 9.31 -10.91 -4.03
C PHE A 413 9.11 -11.76 -2.77
N ALA A 414 9.83 -12.87 -2.68
CA ALA A 414 9.60 -13.86 -1.62
C ALA A 414 10.26 -13.42 -0.31
N LEU A 415 9.43 -13.11 0.69
CA LEU A 415 9.86 -12.86 2.06
C LEU A 415 9.35 -13.94 3.02
N PRO A 416 10.12 -14.31 4.06
CA PRO A 416 9.66 -15.23 5.11
C PRO A 416 8.42 -14.67 5.82
N GLU A 417 7.30 -15.38 5.76
CA GLU A 417 5.99 -14.94 6.30
C GLU A 417 5.58 -13.53 5.84
N GLY A 418 6.04 -13.14 4.65
CA GLY A 418 5.86 -11.80 4.09
C GLY A 418 4.41 -11.52 3.69
N VAL A 419 4.04 -10.25 3.80
CA VAL A 419 2.74 -9.76 3.31
C VAL A 419 2.96 -8.61 2.33
N GLU A 420 2.25 -8.68 1.21
CA GLU A 420 2.20 -7.59 0.24
C GLU A 420 1.12 -6.58 0.64
N VAL A 421 1.52 -5.31 0.67
CA VAL A 421 0.65 -4.20 1.05
C VAL A 421 0.77 -3.11 0.01
N GLU A 422 -0.34 -2.47 -0.32
CA GLU A 422 -0.38 -1.33 -1.23
C GLU A 422 -0.71 -0.06 -0.44
N LEU A 423 0.14 0.96 -0.55
CA LEU A 423 -0.12 2.27 0.03
C LEU A 423 -1.33 2.92 -0.65
N GLY A 424 -2.31 3.33 0.16
CA GLY A 424 -3.43 4.14 -0.29
C GLY A 424 -3.03 5.61 -0.45
N GLY A 425 -3.87 6.37 -1.17
CA GLY A 425 -3.82 7.82 -1.12
C GLY A 425 -4.18 8.35 0.27
N PHE A 426 -3.75 9.57 0.59
CA PHE A 426 -4.14 10.24 1.81
C PHE A 426 -5.65 10.46 1.87
N GLU A 427 -6.22 10.09 3.01
CA GLU A 427 -7.57 10.45 3.40
C GLU A 427 -7.64 11.92 3.86
N ASP A 428 -8.83 12.49 3.86
CA ASP A 428 -9.06 13.92 4.16
C ASP A 428 -8.43 14.35 5.50
N GLU A 429 -8.45 13.48 6.51
CA GLU A 429 -7.80 13.74 7.81
C GLU A 429 -6.27 13.69 7.74
N GLN A 430 -5.70 12.79 6.93
CA GLN A 430 -4.24 12.76 6.70
C GLN A 430 -3.78 14.02 5.97
N ILE A 431 -4.56 14.53 5.00
CA ILE A 431 -4.31 15.81 4.33
C ILE A 431 -4.31 16.95 5.36
N ARG A 432 -5.33 17.03 6.22
CA ARG A 432 -5.43 18.06 7.28
C ARG A 432 -4.23 18.03 8.23
N ARG A 433 -3.85 16.84 8.70
CA ARG A 433 -2.70 16.64 9.58
C ARG A 433 -1.41 17.06 8.90
N TYR A 434 -1.19 16.64 7.64
CA TYR A 434 0.00 17.00 6.88
C TYR A 434 0.10 18.53 6.69
N VAL A 435 -0.98 19.18 6.27
CA VAL A 435 -0.97 20.64 6.04
C VAL A 435 -0.65 21.42 7.31
N ARG A 436 -1.23 21.04 8.46
CA ARG A 436 -0.93 21.67 9.75
C ARG A 436 0.51 21.43 10.19
N ALA A 437 0.99 20.20 10.08
CA ALA A 437 2.37 19.82 10.41
C ALA A 437 3.38 20.57 9.53
N PHE A 438 3.14 20.61 8.22
CA PHE A 438 3.94 21.34 7.25
C PHE A 438 3.98 22.85 7.53
N ALA A 439 2.83 23.47 7.84
CA ALA A 439 2.77 24.90 8.14
C ALA A 439 3.59 25.25 9.39
N ARG A 440 3.47 24.43 10.45
CA ARG A 440 4.24 24.59 11.70
C ARG A 440 5.74 24.44 11.46
N ALA A 441 6.15 23.35 10.80
CA ALA A 441 7.56 23.09 10.50
C ALA A 441 8.17 24.18 9.59
N CYS A 442 7.43 24.65 8.59
CA CYS A 442 7.86 25.77 7.74
C CYS A 442 8.06 27.06 8.54
N ARG A 443 7.11 27.43 9.40
CA ARG A 443 7.22 28.64 10.25
C ARG A 443 8.39 28.54 11.23
N GLN A 444 8.58 27.38 11.87
CA GLN A 444 9.74 27.13 12.74
C GLN A 444 11.05 27.26 11.97
N TRP A 445 11.10 26.72 10.75
CA TRP A 445 12.28 26.84 9.88
C TRP A 445 12.56 28.29 9.48
N GLU A 446 11.53 29.08 9.15
CA GLU A 446 11.65 30.51 8.82
C GLU A 446 12.07 31.36 10.02
N ASN A 447 11.51 31.10 11.19
CA ASN A 447 11.74 31.90 12.40
C ASN A 447 12.90 31.41 13.27
N GLU A 448 13.83 30.62 12.70
CA GLU A 448 15.03 30.11 13.40
C GLU A 448 14.70 29.34 14.69
N GLY A 449 13.58 28.60 14.67
CA GLY A 449 13.10 27.81 15.79
C GLY A 449 12.18 28.55 16.75
N VAL A 450 11.89 29.85 16.55
CA VAL A 450 10.91 30.57 17.36
C VAL A 450 9.49 30.13 16.96
N PRO A 451 8.67 29.59 17.90
CA PRO A 451 7.32 29.15 17.60
C PRO A 451 6.40 30.31 17.18
N ASP A 452 5.68 30.13 16.08
CA ASP A 452 4.60 31.01 15.60
C ASP A 452 3.37 30.16 15.27
N GLU A 453 2.74 29.63 16.33
CA GLU A 453 1.60 28.70 16.19
C GLU A 453 0.40 29.37 15.53
N SER A 454 0.10 30.63 15.91
CA SER A 454 -1.01 31.39 15.32
C SER A 454 -0.81 31.62 13.82
N GLY A 455 0.40 32.01 13.39
CA GLY A 455 0.71 32.16 11.97
C GLY A 455 0.68 30.83 11.22
N ALA A 456 1.14 29.74 11.84
CA ALA A 456 1.09 28.41 11.25
C ALA A 456 -0.35 27.91 11.05
N ASP A 457 -1.22 28.07 12.05
CA ASP A 457 -2.62 27.64 11.96
C ASP A 457 -3.38 28.47 10.91
N GLN A 458 -3.12 29.78 10.80
CA GLN A 458 -3.70 30.62 9.74
C GLN A 458 -3.23 30.23 8.33
N ASP A 459 -1.95 29.88 8.16
CA ASP A 459 -1.42 29.39 6.87
C ASP A 459 -2.05 28.05 6.50
N ALA A 460 -2.21 27.16 7.47
CA ALA A 460 -2.82 25.85 7.30
C ALA A 460 -4.29 25.96 6.88
N GLU A 461 -5.11 26.74 7.60
CA GLU A 461 -6.54 26.86 7.31
C GLU A 461 -6.80 27.48 5.94
N ARG A 462 -6.00 28.47 5.50
CA ARG A 462 -6.11 29.02 4.13
C ARG A 462 -5.82 27.97 3.04
N LEU A 463 -4.79 27.14 3.24
CA LEU A 463 -4.48 26.07 2.29
C LEU A 463 -5.58 24.99 2.29
N LEU A 464 -6.09 24.61 3.47
CA LEU A 464 -7.18 23.65 3.58
C LEU A 464 -8.46 24.17 2.92
N GLU A 465 -8.82 25.43 3.14
CA GLU A 465 -9.97 26.05 2.46
C GLU A 465 -9.80 25.98 0.94
N ALA A 466 -8.63 26.31 0.41
CA ALA A 466 -8.34 26.25 -1.03
C ALA A 466 -8.39 24.81 -1.59
N LEU A 467 -7.84 23.83 -0.87
CA LEU A 467 -7.84 22.42 -1.29
C LEU A 467 -9.25 21.80 -1.27
N PHE A 468 -10.01 22.04 -0.20
CA PHE A 468 -11.32 21.41 -0.01
C PHE A 468 -12.46 22.09 -0.76
N THR A 469 -12.27 23.33 -1.22
CA THR A 469 -13.22 24.00 -2.14
C THR A 469 -13.17 23.42 -3.55
N SER A 470 -12.04 22.83 -3.96
CA SER A 470 -11.86 22.22 -5.28
C SER A 470 -11.72 20.70 -5.15
N SER A 471 -12.74 19.94 -5.56
CA SER A 471 -12.71 18.47 -5.58
C SER A 471 -11.50 17.93 -6.35
N ARG A 472 -11.12 18.59 -7.44
CA ARG A 472 -9.94 18.24 -8.26
C ARG A 472 -8.63 18.40 -7.49
N LEU A 473 -8.45 19.52 -6.78
CA LEU A 473 -7.24 19.75 -5.99
C LEU A 473 -7.18 18.83 -4.77
N ARG A 474 -8.33 18.57 -4.14
CA ARG A 474 -8.43 17.58 -3.07
C ARG A 474 -8.01 16.18 -3.55
N GLU A 475 -8.46 15.75 -4.73
CA GLU A 475 -8.04 14.46 -5.28
C GLU A 475 -6.54 14.41 -5.55
N LEU A 476 -5.98 15.50 -6.13
CA LEU A 476 -4.54 15.61 -6.36
C LEU A 476 -3.75 15.54 -5.03
N ALA A 477 -4.28 16.16 -3.97
CA ALA A 477 -3.72 16.16 -2.63
C ALA A 477 -3.78 14.78 -1.92
N ARG A 478 -4.49 13.79 -2.46
CA ARG A 478 -4.40 12.41 -1.96
C ARG A 478 -3.04 11.78 -2.27
N ASN A 479 -2.32 12.25 -3.29
CA ASN A 479 -0.93 11.85 -3.50
C ASN A 479 0.01 12.71 -2.62
N PRO A 480 0.78 12.12 -1.68
CA PRO A 480 1.61 12.87 -0.74
C PRO A 480 2.63 13.80 -1.41
N PHE A 481 3.24 13.37 -2.51
CA PHE A 481 4.16 14.21 -3.27
C PHE A 481 3.45 15.45 -3.82
N LEU A 482 2.29 15.29 -4.45
CA LEU A 482 1.53 16.41 -5.01
C LEU A 482 0.96 17.34 -3.95
N LEU A 483 0.50 16.81 -2.81
CA LEU A 483 0.10 17.63 -1.67
C LEU A 483 1.25 18.53 -1.20
N SER A 484 2.46 17.98 -1.10
CA SER A 484 3.62 18.76 -0.71
C SER A 484 3.94 19.88 -1.70
N SER A 485 3.81 19.61 -3.01
CA SER A 485 4.00 20.61 -4.06
C SER A 485 2.92 21.69 -4.03
N LEU A 486 1.64 21.32 -3.85
CA LEU A 486 0.54 22.29 -3.71
C LEU A 486 0.74 23.19 -2.49
N ALA A 487 1.22 22.62 -1.37
CA ALA A 487 1.51 23.40 -0.16
C ALA A 487 2.63 24.43 -0.40
N LEU A 488 3.67 24.07 -1.14
CA LEU A 488 4.75 24.99 -1.53
C LEU A 488 4.25 26.09 -2.47
N ILE A 489 3.48 25.73 -3.50
CA ILE A 489 2.89 26.68 -4.46
C ILE A 489 2.00 27.68 -3.73
N HIS A 490 1.10 27.21 -2.88
CA HIS A 490 0.22 28.08 -2.10
C HIS A 490 1.01 29.02 -1.19
N ARG A 491 2.07 28.53 -0.55
CA ARG A 491 2.93 29.36 0.30
C ARG A 491 3.69 30.43 -0.51
N ALA A 492 4.13 30.11 -1.72
CA ALA A 492 4.88 31.01 -2.59
C ALA A 492 3.99 32.04 -3.30
N GLU A 493 2.84 31.63 -3.84
CA GLU A 493 1.97 32.46 -4.69
C GLU A 493 0.71 32.98 -3.98
N GLY A 494 0.36 32.44 -2.82
CA GLY A 494 -0.87 32.79 -2.08
C GLY A 494 -2.16 32.26 -2.68
N ARG A 495 -2.09 31.49 -3.77
CA ARG A 495 -3.24 30.87 -4.46
C ARG A 495 -2.84 29.52 -5.07
N LEU A 496 -3.81 28.61 -5.22
CA LEU A 496 -3.60 27.33 -5.90
C LEU A 496 -3.99 27.42 -7.39
N PRO A 497 -3.34 26.60 -8.25
CA PRO A 497 -3.79 26.40 -9.63
C PRO A 497 -5.17 25.72 -9.67
N LEU A 498 -5.94 25.94 -10.73
CA LEU A 498 -7.27 25.32 -10.90
C LEU A 498 -7.18 23.93 -11.54
N HIS A 499 -6.19 23.73 -12.41
CA HIS A 499 -6.02 22.50 -13.19
C HIS A 499 -4.66 21.84 -12.89
N ARG A 500 -4.62 20.50 -12.95
CA ARG A 500 -3.39 19.73 -12.65
C ARG A 500 -2.20 20.12 -13.53
N VAL A 501 -2.45 20.40 -14.82
CA VAL A 501 -1.40 20.84 -15.76
C VAL A 501 -0.78 22.18 -15.37
N GLN A 502 -1.55 23.08 -14.74
CA GLN A 502 -1.01 24.34 -14.22
C GLN A 502 -0.13 24.09 -12.99
N ALA A 503 -0.51 23.14 -12.12
CA ALA A 503 0.32 22.76 -10.98
C ALA A 503 1.67 22.17 -11.44
N TYR A 504 1.63 21.25 -12.42
CA TYR A 504 2.85 20.67 -13.00
C TYR A 504 3.71 21.72 -13.70
N GLU A 505 3.10 22.65 -14.42
CA GLU A 505 3.81 23.72 -15.09
C GLU A 505 4.49 24.67 -14.10
N ILE A 506 3.80 25.10 -13.04
CA ILE A 506 4.41 25.92 -11.99
C ILE A 506 5.61 25.17 -11.40
N PHE A 507 5.43 23.92 -11.01
CA PHE A 507 6.50 23.14 -10.39
C PHE A 507 7.71 22.92 -11.32
N ALA A 508 7.48 22.47 -12.55
CA ALA A 508 8.51 22.23 -13.54
C ALA A 508 9.30 23.51 -13.86
N ARG A 509 8.59 24.63 -14.01
CA ARG A 509 9.19 25.96 -14.17
C ARG A 509 10.07 26.33 -12.98
N THR A 510 9.55 26.22 -11.76
CA THR A 510 10.31 26.69 -10.59
C THR A 510 11.54 25.82 -10.28
N LEU A 511 11.49 24.51 -10.57
CA LEU A 511 12.67 23.64 -10.56
C LEU A 511 13.74 24.14 -11.57
N CYS A 512 13.33 24.39 -12.81
CA CYS A 512 14.23 24.88 -13.86
C CYS A 512 14.77 26.30 -13.60
N GLU A 513 13.98 27.18 -12.99
CA GLU A 513 14.43 28.53 -12.62
C GLU A 513 15.42 28.49 -11.45
N THR A 514 15.22 27.60 -10.48
CA THR A 514 16.18 27.35 -9.39
C THR A 514 17.53 26.87 -9.94
N TRP A 515 17.50 26.03 -10.97
CA TRP A 515 18.70 25.63 -11.72
C TRP A 515 19.39 26.82 -12.40
N GLY A 516 18.64 27.69 -13.08
CA GLY A 516 19.17 28.91 -13.70
C GLY A 516 19.88 29.84 -12.71
N GLN A 517 19.35 29.97 -11.49
CA GLN A 517 19.97 30.76 -10.43
C GLN A 517 21.25 30.11 -9.85
N ALA A 518 21.26 28.78 -9.68
CA ALA A 518 22.42 28.06 -9.19
C ALA A 518 23.64 28.20 -10.13
N ARG A 519 23.44 28.33 -11.45
CA ARG A 519 24.53 28.60 -12.41
C ARG A 519 25.21 29.96 -12.21
N ARG A 520 24.46 30.99 -11.77
CA ARG A 520 24.99 32.36 -11.57
C ARG A 520 25.97 32.46 -10.39
N VAL A 521 25.83 31.63 -9.36
CA VAL A 521 26.65 31.70 -8.13
C VAL A 521 28.05 31.11 -8.34
N VAL A 522 28.21 30.18 -9.28
CA VAL A 522 29.47 29.45 -9.52
C VAL A 522 30.32 30.09 -10.63
N ALA A 523 29.71 30.84 -11.56
CA ALA A 523 30.41 31.42 -12.71
C ALA A 523 30.82 32.89 -12.48
N SER A 524 31.88 33.13 -11.70
CA SER A 524 32.59 34.41 -11.72
C SER A 524 33.50 34.49 -12.95
N GLY A 525 32.99 34.90 -14.12
CA GLY A 525 33.89 35.34 -15.21
C GLY A 525 33.45 35.19 -16.66
N THR A 526 32.38 34.45 -16.98
CA THR A 526 31.94 34.28 -18.38
C THR A 526 30.44 34.52 -18.46
N SER A 527 30.00 35.30 -19.45
CA SER A 527 28.60 35.72 -19.62
C SER A 527 27.67 34.54 -19.86
N THR A 528 27.18 33.89 -18.81
CA THR A 528 26.17 32.84 -18.92
C THR A 528 24.79 33.48 -18.95
N ARG A 529 24.15 33.45 -20.13
CA ARG A 529 22.74 33.85 -20.31
C ARG A 529 21.85 33.01 -19.38
N ASP A 530 20.78 33.61 -18.89
CA ASP A 530 19.76 32.90 -18.11
C ASP A 530 19.18 31.74 -18.93
N ILE A 531 19.15 30.53 -18.36
CA ILE A 531 18.32 29.46 -18.92
C ILE A 531 16.88 29.93 -18.82
N ARG A 532 16.31 30.25 -19.96
CA ARG A 532 14.89 30.53 -20.07
C ARG A 532 14.18 29.20 -20.18
N TYR A 533 13.25 28.98 -19.25
CA TYR A 533 12.50 27.74 -19.13
C TYR A 533 11.92 27.27 -20.47
N GLU A 534 11.33 28.19 -21.25
CA GLU A 534 10.73 27.90 -22.55
C GLU A 534 11.74 27.72 -23.69
N GLU A 535 12.83 28.49 -23.69
CA GLU A 535 13.74 28.55 -24.84
C GLU A 535 14.86 27.49 -24.75
N GLU A 536 15.18 27.03 -23.54
CA GLU A 536 16.34 26.17 -23.27
C GLU A 536 15.95 24.91 -22.47
N ALA A 537 15.23 25.02 -21.35
CA ALA A 537 14.94 23.85 -20.51
C ALA A 537 13.92 22.88 -21.13
N ILE A 538 12.77 23.39 -21.60
CA ILE A 538 11.71 22.58 -22.23
C ILE A 538 12.25 21.76 -23.42
N PRO A 539 13.02 22.32 -24.36
CA PRO A 539 13.52 21.56 -25.50
C PRO A 539 14.51 20.46 -25.12
N ILE A 540 15.43 20.74 -24.18
CA ILE A 540 16.46 19.79 -23.75
C ILE A 540 15.84 18.66 -22.92
N LEU A 541 15.06 19.03 -21.89
CA LEU A 541 14.40 18.07 -21.02
C LEU A 541 13.26 17.34 -21.73
N GLY A 542 12.59 17.99 -22.68
CA GLY A 542 11.53 17.40 -23.49
C GLY A 542 12.05 16.34 -24.43
N GLU A 543 13.19 16.57 -25.08
CA GLU A 543 13.85 15.54 -25.89
C GLU A 543 14.30 14.37 -25.01
N LEU A 544 14.97 14.63 -23.88
CA LEU A 544 15.35 13.57 -22.95
C LEU A 544 14.13 12.76 -22.46
N ALA A 545 13.05 13.45 -22.09
CA ALA A 545 11.83 12.82 -21.61
C ALA A 545 11.17 11.95 -22.69
N LEU A 546 11.08 12.44 -23.93
CA LEU A 546 10.55 11.70 -25.06
C LEU A 546 11.37 10.45 -25.34
N ARG A 547 12.71 10.58 -25.38
CA ARG A 547 13.62 9.45 -25.61
C ARG A 547 13.57 8.42 -24.48
N LEU A 548 13.48 8.86 -23.23
CA LEU A 548 13.20 7.97 -22.10
C LEU A 548 11.83 7.30 -22.23
N HIS A 549 10.81 8.03 -22.70
CA HIS A 549 9.46 7.49 -22.80
C HIS A 549 9.34 6.40 -23.87
N LEU A 550 10.05 6.57 -25.00
CA LEU A 550 10.13 5.63 -26.11
C LEU A 550 11.06 4.45 -25.84
N ASP A 551 12.30 4.73 -25.47
CA ASP A 551 13.40 3.75 -25.49
C ASP A 551 13.54 3.01 -24.14
N TRP A 552 13.00 3.58 -23.04
CA TRP A 552 13.20 3.08 -21.68
C TRP A 552 11.87 2.93 -20.92
N PRO A 553 11.19 1.77 -21.03
CA PRO A 553 9.90 1.53 -20.39
C PRO A 553 9.83 1.80 -18.89
N THR A 554 10.94 1.66 -18.16
CA THR A 554 11.02 1.93 -16.72
C THR A 554 11.19 3.42 -16.37
N GLY A 555 11.47 4.27 -17.36
CA GLY A 555 11.75 5.70 -17.18
C GLY A 555 13.16 6.00 -16.64
N VAL A 556 14.05 5.00 -16.69
CA VAL A 556 15.43 5.07 -16.19
C VAL A 556 16.38 4.59 -17.29
N ALA A 557 17.46 5.32 -17.53
CA ALA A 557 18.45 4.99 -18.55
C ALA A 557 19.90 5.18 -18.06
N PRO A 558 20.88 4.52 -18.71
CA PRO A 558 22.29 4.70 -18.41
C PRO A 558 22.75 6.16 -18.54
N GLU A 559 23.69 6.56 -17.70
CA GLU A 559 24.30 7.89 -17.68
C GLU A 559 24.82 8.32 -19.06
N ASP A 560 25.52 7.42 -19.75
CA ASP A 560 26.03 7.70 -21.09
C ASP A 560 24.90 7.99 -22.09
N PHE A 561 23.74 7.34 -21.96
CA PHE A 561 22.57 7.66 -22.79
C PHE A 561 22.05 9.06 -22.47
N VAL A 562 21.88 9.38 -21.19
CA VAL A 562 21.37 10.69 -20.76
C VAL A 562 22.31 11.80 -21.22
N ILE A 563 23.63 11.64 -21.04
CA ILE A 563 24.63 12.59 -21.50
C ILE A 563 24.54 12.75 -23.03
N ARG A 564 24.52 11.66 -23.79
CA ARG A 564 24.42 11.73 -25.26
C ARG A 564 23.20 12.51 -25.72
N VAL A 565 22.02 12.23 -25.16
CA VAL A 565 20.78 12.92 -25.55
C VAL A 565 20.84 14.42 -25.20
N LEU A 566 21.30 14.76 -24.00
CA LEU A 566 21.48 16.15 -23.57
C LEU A 566 22.50 16.90 -24.45
N SER A 567 23.61 16.25 -24.80
CA SER A 567 24.64 16.81 -25.66
C SER A 567 24.15 17.03 -27.09
N GLN A 568 23.47 16.05 -27.67
CA GLN A 568 22.92 16.16 -29.02
C GLN A 568 21.90 17.30 -29.11
N SER A 569 20.96 17.36 -28.15
CA SER A 569 19.96 18.45 -28.08
C SER A 569 20.64 19.82 -27.93
N SER A 570 21.71 19.92 -27.16
CA SER A 570 22.49 21.16 -27.02
C SER A 570 23.20 21.56 -28.32
N GLN A 571 23.81 20.60 -29.02
CA GLN A 571 24.52 20.83 -30.29
C GLN A 571 23.57 21.34 -31.37
N GLU A 572 22.44 20.67 -31.57
CA GLU A 572 21.45 21.02 -32.60
C GLU A 572 20.87 22.43 -32.40
N ARG A 573 20.79 22.90 -31.15
CA ARG A 573 20.18 24.21 -30.81
C ARG A 573 21.16 25.36 -30.74
N THR A 574 22.36 25.13 -30.20
CA THR A 574 23.31 26.21 -29.89
C THR A 574 24.56 26.20 -30.76
N GLY A 575 24.77 25.15 -31.57
CA GLY A 575 25.92 25.01 -32.46
C GLY A 575 27.26 24.87 -31.74
N VAL A 576 27.22 24.46 -30.46
CA VAL A 576 28.39 24.25 -29.60
C VAL A 576 29.17 23.02 -30.04
N GLU A 577 30.50 23.05 -29.94
CA GLU A 577 31.39 21.94 -30.30
C GLU A 577 31.06 20.66 -29.50
N PRO A 578 31.19 19.45 -30.08
CA PRO A 578 30.75 18.21 -29.44
C PRO A 578 31.34 17.97 -28.04
N SER A 579 32.63 18.27 -27.86
CA SER A 579 33.31 18.11 -26.56
C SER A 579 32.82 19.09 -25.49
N GLU A 580 32.38 20.29 -25.89
CA GLU A 580 31.85 21.28 -24.97
C GLU A 580 30.40 20.94 -24.59
N ALA A 581 29.60 20.44 -25.54
CA ALA A 581 28.26 19.93 -25.28
C ALA A 581 28.26 18.70 -24.37
N GLU A 582 29.24 17.80 -24.49
CA GLU A 582 29.40 16.67 -23.58
C GLU A 582 29.77 17.11 -22.16
N ARG A 583 30.73 18.03 -22.03
CA ARG A 583 31.10 18.59 -20.72
C ARG A 583 29.92 19.28 -20.06
N SER A 584 29.19 20.10 -20.81
CA SER A 584 27.99 20.79 -20.31
C SER A 584 26.88 19.82 -19.91
N ALA A 585 26.69 18.71 -20.64
CA ALA A 585 25.72 17.68 -20.31
C ALA A 585 26.10 16.91 -19.03
N ARG A 586 27.38 16.60 -18.82
CA ARG A 586 27.88 15.98 -17.59
C ARG A 586 27.70 16.90 -16.38
N GLU A 587 28.11 18.16 -16.52
CA GLU A 587 27.89 19.19 -15.49
C GLU A 587 26.40 19.40 -15.21
N PHE A 588 25.56 19.36 -16.24
CA PHE A 588 24.11 19.42 -16.09
C PHE A 588 23.59 18.27 -15.25
N LEU A 589 23.94 17.03 -15.61
CA LEU A 589 23.45 15.83 -14.94
C LEU A 589 23.88 15.78 -13.47
N GLU A 590 25.14 16.11 -13.19
CA GLU A 590 25.67 16.17 -11.81
C GLU A 590 24.88 17.17 -10.95
N ARG A 591 24.58 18.35 -11.50
CA ARG A 591 23.82 19.41 -10.80
C ARG A 591 22.32 19.12 -10.72
N ALA A 592 21.75 18.55 -11.77
CA ALA A 592 20.36 18.11 -11.78
C ALA A 592 20.11 17.08 -10.68
N GLY A 593 21.05 16.17 -10.44
CA GLY A 593 21.02 15.19 -9.35
C GLY A 593 21.26 15.77 -7.95
N ARG A 594 22.21 16.70 -7.79
CA ARG A 594 22.63 17.20 -6.47
C ARG A 594 21.89 18.45 -5.97
N GLU A 595 21.55 19.37 -6.86
CA GLU A 595 21.06 20.72 -6.52
C GLU A 595 19.57 20.91 -6.83
N VAL A 596 19.11 20.41 -7.97
CA VAL A 596 17.77 20.71 -8.53
C VAL A 596 16.78 19.57 -8.31
N GLN A 597 17.28 18.34 -8.20
CA GLN A 597 16.50 17.10 -8.05
C GLN A 597 15.43 16.89 -9.12
N ILE A 598 15.60 17.44 -10.33
CA ILE A 598 14.69 17.19 -11.46
C ILE A 598 14.97 15.82 -12.13
N LEU A 599 16.23 15.43 -12.15
CA LEU A 599 16.71 14.09 -12.49
C LEU A 599 17.35 13.49 -11.25
N LEU A 600 17.14 12.20 -11.02
CA LEU A 600 17.74 11.47 -9.92
C LEU A 600 18.47 10.24 -10.43
N GLU A 601 19.58 9.93 -9.77
CA GLU A 601 20.29 8.68 -9.94
C GLU A 601 19.49 7.55 -9.25
N ARG A 602 19.07 6.55 -10.03
CA ARG A 602 18.20 5.42 -9.67
C ARG A 602 19.04 4.13 -9.64
N GLY A 603 20.12 4.19 -8.86
CA GLY A 603 21.28 3.30 -8.97
C GLY A 603 22.43 3.99 -9.71
N ALA A 604 23.68 3.76 -9.32
CA ALA A 604 24.89 4.28 -9.99
C ALA A 604 24.83 4.20 -11.51
N GLY A 605 25.06 5.36 -12.12
CA GLY A 605 25.08 5.51 -13.56
C GLY A 605 23.73 5.22 -14.23
N GLN A 606 22.62 5.19 -13.48
CA GLN A 606 21.26 5.06 -14.00
C GLN A 606 20.47 6.29 -13.59
N TRP A 607 19.84 6.96 -14.55
CA TRP A 607 19.24 8.27 -14.35
C TRP A 607 17.82 8.29 -14.90
N GLY A 608 16.93 8.95 -14.17
CA GLY A 608 15.55 9.18 -14.57
C GLY A 608 14.99 10.44 -13.96
N PHE A 609 13.78 10.84 -14.37
CA PHE A 609 13.10 11.98 -13.75
C PHE A 609 12.76 11.71 -12.27
N LEU A 610 12.71 12.78 -11.47
CA LEU A 610 12.25 12.75 -10.07
C LEU A 610 10.97 11.94 -9.91
N HIS A 611 10.04 12.16 -10.84
CA HIS A 611 8.74 11.51 -10.91
C HIS A 611 8.37 11.23 -12.36
N LEU A 612 7.69 10.10 -12.62
CA LEU A 612 7.21 9.73 -13.97
C LEU A 612 6.36 10.85 -14.57
N THR A 613 5.50 11.48 -13.78
CA THR A 613 4.68 12.61 -14.24
C THR A 613 5.49 13.79 -14.78
N PHE A 614 6.72 14.02 -14.31
CA PHE A 614 7.58 15.04 -14.94
C PHE A 614 8.12 14.57 -16.27
N GLN A 615 8.49 13.30 -16.40
CA GLN A 615 8.84 12.73 -17.70
C GLN A 615 7.64 12.86 -18.66
N GLU A 616 6.43 12.51 -18.25
CA GLU A 616 5.22 12.62 -19.09
C GLU A 616 4.91 14.08 -19.46
N PHE A 617 5.03 14.99 -18.49
CA PHE A 617 4.85 16.42 -18.69
C PHE A 617 5.88 17.00 -19.68
N PHE A 618 7.18 16.75 -19.47
CA PHE A 618 8.23 17.23 -20.38
C PHE A 618 8.14 16.57 -21.76
N THR A 619 7.70 15.31 -21.85
CA THR A 619 7.40 14.67 -23.13
C THR A 619 6.31 15.44 -23.87
N ALA A 620 5.19 15.73 -23.20
CA ALA A 620 4.07 16.45 -23.78
C ALA A 620 4.44 17.87 -24.23
N VAL A 621 5.10 18.63 -23.35
CA VAL A 621 5.48 20.03 -23.62
C VAL A 621 6.62 20.11 -24.65
N GLY A 622 7.56 19.17 -24.63
CA GLY A 622 8.61 19.03 -25.64
C GLY A 622 8.03 18.79 -27.04
N LEU A 623 7.08 17.86 -27.16
CA LEU A 623 6.37 17.60 -28.42
C LEU A 623 5.57 18.81 -28.92
N LEU A 624 4.96 19.59 -28.02
CA LEU A 624 4.27 20.83 -28.37
C LEU A 624 5.23 21.93 -28.81
N SER A 625 6.41 22.02 -28.19
CA SER A 625 7.47 22.96 -28.55
C SER A 625 8.07 22.65 -29.93
N ALA A 626 8.20 21.36 -30.26
CA ALA A 626 8.68 20.87 -31.55
C ALA A 626 7.60 20.79 -32.64
N GLU A 627 6.35 21.20 -32.35
CA GLU A 627 5.19 21.11 -33.25
C GLU A 627 4.84 19.68 -33.74
N ASN A 628 5.35 18.64 -33.07
CA ASN A 628 5.13 17.23 -33.43
C ASN A 628 4.01 16.54 -32.63
N PHE A 629 3.46 17.22 -31.61
CA PHE A 629 2.47 16.65 -30.68
C PHE A 629 1.31 15.94 -31.36
N GLU A 630 0.64 16.57 -32.33
CA GLU A 630 -0.54 15.98 -32.97
C GLU A 630 -0.20 14.68 -33.72
N SER A 631 0.93 14.64 -34.42
CA SER A 631 1.36 13.43 -35.16
C SER A 631 1.62 12.24 -34.24
N VAL A 632 2.46 12.44 -33.21
CA VAL A 632 2.84 11.40 -32.25
C VAL A 632 1.65 10.97 -31.39
N ALA A 633 0.79 11.92 -30.98
CA ALA A 633 -0.40 11.60 -30.20
C ALA A 633 -1.40 10.73 -30.99
N PHE A 634 -1.51 10.90 -32.31
CA PHE A 634 -2.37 10.04 -33.13
C PHE A 634 -1.74 8.67 -33.41
N GLU A 635 -0.41 8.57 -33.47
CA GLU A 635 0.31 7.29 -33.60
C GLU A 635 0.08 6.40 -32.39
N HIS A 636 0.09 6.98 -31.19
CA HIS A 636 -0.02 6.26 -29.91
C HIS A 636 -1.36 6.48 -29.19
N LEU A 637 -2.41 6.88 -29.92
CA LEU A 637 -3.65 7.43 -29.34
C LEU A 637 -4.34 6.53 -28.29
N PHE A 638 -4.26 5.21 -28.46
CA PHE A 638 -4.91 4.24 -27.58
C PHE A 638 -3.93 3.39 -26.77
N GLU A 639 -2.66 3.79 -26.73
CA GLU A 639 -1.65 3.14 -25.89
C GLU A 639 -1.72 3.69 -24.47
N PRO A 640 -1.94 2.85 -23.44
CA PRO A 640 -2.12 3.31 -22.06
C PRO A 640 -0.97 4.18 -21.53
N ARG A 641 0.27 3.90 -21.95
CA ARG A 641 1.48 4.64 -21.54
C ARG A 641 1.46 6.09 -22.03
N TRP A 642 0.80 6.36 -23.15
CA TRP A 642 0.75 7.68 -23.78
C TRP A 642 -0.46 8.50 -23.36
N GLU A 643 -1.45 7.90 -22.69
CA GLU A 643 -2.68 8.58 -22.30
C GLU A 643 -2.38 9.85 -21.49
N GLU A 644 -1.53 9.75 -20.46
CA GLU A 644 -1.22 10.91 -19.61
C GLU A 644 -0.41 11.98 -20.37
N VAL A 645 0.52 11.58 -21.25
CA VAL A 645 1.25 12.51 -22.13
C VAL A 645 0.28 13.30 -23.01
N ILE A 646 -0.70 12.62 -23.62
CA ILE A 646 -1.70 13.24 -24.50
C ILE A 646 -2.63 14.16 -23.68
N ARG A 647 -3.08 13.72 -22.50
CA ARG A 647 -3.93 14.52 -21.61
C ARG A 647 -3.22 15.79 -21.12
N LEU A 648 -1.99 15.66 -20.65
CA LEU A 648 -1.16 16.79 -20.22
C LEU A 648 -0.88 17.74 -21.39
N GLY A 649 -0.60 17.22 -22.59
CA GLY A 649 -0.38 18.02 -23.78
C GLY A 649 -1.61 18.82 -24.19
N VAL A 650 -2.79 18.22 -24.21
CA VAL A 650 -4.05 18.94 -24.49
C VAL A 650 -4.32 19.99 -23.42
N GLY A 651 -4.15 19.66 -22.14
CA GLY A 651 -4.29 20.61 -21.03
C GLY A 651 -3.31 21.79 -21.16
N TYR A 652 -2.06 21.54 -21.51
CA TYR A 652 -1.02 22.58 -21.66
C TYR A 652 -1.31 23.47 -22.87
N MET A 653 -1.61 22.87 -24.02
CA MET A 653 -2.00 23.57 -25.24
C MET A 653 -3.22 24.46 -25.02
N ALA A 654 -4.23 23.95 -24.30
CA ALA A 654 -5.42 24.70 -23.95
C ALA A 654 -5.11 25.82 -22.93
N LEU A 655 -4.68 25.48 -21.73
CA LEU A 655 -4.73 26.39 -20.57
C LEU A 655 -3.48 27.24 -20.40
N ILE A 656 -2.32 26.76 -20.84
CA ILE A 656 -1.03 27.47 -20.71
C ILE A 656 -0.74 28.25 -21.99
N GLN A 657 -0.72 27.57 -23.14
CA GLN A 657 -0.47 28.22 -24.44
C GLN A 657 -1.67 28.99 -24.98
N LYS A 658 -2.87 28.78 -24.42
CA LYS A 658 -4.13 29.45 -24.84
C LYS A 658 -4.47 29.23 -26.32
N ARG A 659 -4.15 28.06 -26.88
CA ARG A 659 -4.36 27.71 -28.30
C ARG A 659 -5.74 27.07 -28.55
N ALA A 660 -6.81 27.78 -28.22
CA ALA A 660 -8.18 27.26 -28.23
C ALA A 660 -8.60 26.56 -29.54
N GLN A 661 -8.28 27.14 -30.71
CA GLN A 661 -8.64 26.56 -32.01
C GLN A 661 -7.91 25.24 -32.31
N ALA A 662 -6.64 25.13 -31.91
CA ALA A 662 -5.85 23.92 -32.10
C ALA A 662 -6.38 22.81 -31.18
N THR A 663 -6.63 23.14 -29.91
CA THR A 663 -7.27 22.22 -28.94
C THR A 663 -8.62 21.72 -29.44
N GLN A 664 -9.50 22.61 -29.89
CA GLN A 664 -10.81 22.24 -30.42
C GLN A 664 -10.68 21.28 -31.61
N ARG A 665 -9.77 21.57 -32.55
CA ARG A 665 -9.56 20.75 -33.74
C ARG A 665 -9.04 19.36 -33.35
N PHE A 666 -8.06 19.29 -32.46
CA PHE A 666 -7.48 18.04 -31.98
C PHE A 666 -8.52 17.16 -31.28
N VAL A 667 -9.22 17.69 -30.27
CA VAL A 667 -10.23 16.94 -29.50
C VAL A 667 -11.37 16.45 -30.41
N ARG A 668 -11.83 17.28 -31.36
CA ARG A 668 -12.84 16.83 -32.33
C ARG A 668 -12.30 15.73 -33.26
N ARG A 669 -11.05 15.81 -33.72
CA ARG A 669 -10.44 14.73 -34.51
C ARG A 669 -10.33 13.42 -33.72
N VAL A 670 -10.00 13.48 -32.43
CA VAL A 670 -10.00 12.30 -31.56
C VAL A 670 -11.40 11.71 -31.47
N LEU A 671 -12.43 12.52 -31.17
CA LEU A 671 -13.82 12.05 -31.09
C LEU A 671 -14.29 11.36 -32.38
N LEU A 672 -13.88 11.88 -33.54
CA LEU A 672 -14.26 11.37 -34.86
C LEU A 672 -13.29 10.31 -35.40
N HIS A 673 -12.29 9.88 -34.64
CA HIS A 673 -11.29 8.94 -35.13
C HIS A 673 -11.91 7.54 -35.35
N GLU A 674 -11.82 7.04 -36.59
CA GLU A 674 -12.31 5.72 -36.96
C GLU A 674 -11.25 4.67 -36.68
N VAL A 675 -11.53 3.76 -35.73
CA VAL A 675 -10.66 2.61 -35.45
C VAL A 675 -10.96 1.52 -36.47
N SER A 676 -9.97 1.18 -37.31
CA SER A 676 -10.10 0.11 -38.30
C SER A 676 -9.99 -1.27 -37.63
N GLY A 677 -11.04 -2.10 -37.69
CA GLY A 677 -11.02 -3.50 -37.21
C GLY A 677 -12.38 -4.02 -36.70
N SER A 678 -12.62 -5.32 -36.83
CA SER A 678 -13.89 -6.01 -36.53
C SER A 678 -14.12 -6.33 -35.04
N GLN A 679 -13.35 -5.75 -34.11
CA GLN A 679 -13.56 -5.86 -32.66
C GLN A 679 -14.07 -4.52 -32.10
N GLN A 680 -15.33 -4.18 -32.40
CA GLN A 680 -15.99 -2.99 -31.86
C GLN A 680 -16.98 -3.34 -30.74
N PRO A 681 -16.58 -3.26 -29.46
CA PRO A 681 -17.54 -2.96 -28.40
C PRO A 681 -17.26 -1.67 -27.62
N GLU A 682 -16.03 -1.13 -27.59
CA GLU A 682 -15.66 -0.15 -26.54
C GLU A 682 -15.51 1.32 -26.95
N ARG A 683 -15.58 1.70 -28.24
CA ARG A 683 -15.41 3.10 -28.72
C ARG A 683 -14.42 3.95 -27.89
N LYS A 684 -13.17 3.47 -27.75
CA LYS A 684 -12.11 4.08 -26.92
C LYS A 684 -11.88 5.57 -27.20
N GLN A 685 -12.19 6.03 -28.41
CA GLN A 685 -12.12 7.44 -28.78
C GLN A 685 -13.09 8.34 -27.99
N VAL A 686 -14.27 7.84 -27.58
CA VAL A 686 -15.22 8.60 -26.76
C VAL A 686 -14.69 8.76 -25.34
N TYR A 687 -14.16 7.67 -24.78
CA TYR A 687 -13.49 7.66 -23.47
C TYR A 687 -12.39 8.73 -23.43
N LEU A 688 -11.46 8.68 -24.39
CA LEU A 688 -10.34 9.62 -24.44
C LEU A 688 -10.82 11.06 -24.70
N ALA A 689 -11.73 11.27 -25.66
CA ALA A 689 -12.26 12.61 -25.94
C ALA A 689 -12.93 13.26 -24.71
N ALA A 690 -13.59 12.47 -23.86
CA ALA A 690 -14.17 12.94 -22.60
C ALA A 690 -13.09 13.39 -21.61
N LEU A 691 -12.03 12.59 -21.43
CA LEU A 691 -10.89 12.96 -20.60
C LEU A 691 -10.23 14.24 -21.11
N LEU A 692 -9.97 14.32 -22.42
CA LEU A 692 -9.38 15.51 -23.06
C LEU A 692 -10.27 16.76 -22.92
N ALA A 693 -11.59 16.59 -22.98
CA ALA A 693 -12.52 17.68 -22.73
C ALA A 693 -12.42 18.19 -21.30
N SER A 694 -12.30 17.28 -20.33
CA SER A 694 -12.14 17.65 -18.92
C SER A 694 -10.79 18.33 -18.62
N GLU A 695 -9.73 18.03 -19.39
CA GLU A 695 -8.44 18.73 -19.28
C GLU A 695 -8.47 20.13 -19.89
N ALA A 696 -9.14 20.30 -21.02
CA ALA A 696 -9.23 21.57 -21.71
C ALA A 696 -10.20 22.56 -21.02
N GLY A 697 -11.19 22.05 -20.29
CA GLY A 697 -12.18 22.86 -19.57
C GLY A 697 -12.98 23.80 -20.50
N ASP A 698 -13.27 24.99 -20.00
CA ASP A 698 -14.07 26.02 -20.69
C ASP A 698 -13.43 26.62 -21.95
N ILE A 699 -12.18 26.27 -22.24
CA ILE A 699 -11.54 26.64 -23.51
C ILE A 699 -12.20 25.94 -24.69
N LEU A 700 -12.80 24.76 -24.47
CA LEU A 700 -13.62 24.13 -25.48
C LEU A 700 -14.99 24.82 -25.58
N PRO A 701 -15.47 25.11 -26.80
CA PRO A 701 -16.77 25.76 -26.96
C PRO A 701 -17.90 24.88 -26.40
N PRO A 702 -18.94 25.47 -25.78
CA PRO A 702 -20.04 24.70 -25.19
C PRO A 702 -20.72 23.72 -26.16
N SER A 703 -20.74 24.06 -27.46
CA SER A 703 -21.28 23.18 -28.51
C SER A 703 -20.50 21.87 -28.65
N LEU A 704 -19.17 21.92 -28.60
CA LEU A 704 -18.31 20.73 -28.66
C LEU A 704 -18.34 19.96 -27.34
N GLN A 705 -18.36 20.65 -26.19
CA GLN A 705 -18.55 19.99 -24.89
C GLN A 705 -19.85 19.18 -24.87
N SER A 706 -20.95 19.77 -25.38
CA SER A 706 -22.26 19.10 -25.48
C SER A 706 -22.24 17.93 -26.47
N GLU A 707 -21.51 18.05 -27.58
CA GLU A 707 -21.30 16.97 -28.55
C GLU A 707 -20.59 15.77 -27.91
N ILE A 708 -19.54 16.01 -27.12
CA ILE A 708 -18.80 14.97 -26.39
C ILE A 708 -19.66 14.39 -25.28
N ALA A 709 -20.38 15.21 -24.51
CA ALA A 709 -21.28 14.73 -23.45
C ALA A 709 -22.35 13.77 -24.01
N ARG A 710 -22.95 14.09 -25.15
CA ARG A 710 -23.85 13.17 -25.89
C ARG A 710 -23.19 11.85 -26.23
N ALA A 711 -21.97 11.90 -26.75
CA ALA A 711 -21.22 10.70 -27.08
C ALA A 711 -20.95 9.86 -25.83
N VAL A 712 -20.58 10.47 -24.70
CA VAL A 712 -20.36 9.80 -23.41
C VAL A 712 -21.63 9.14 -22.88
N VAL A 713 -22.77 9.82 -22.92
CA VAL A 713 -24.05 9.26 -22.47
C VAL A 713 -24.45 8.04 -23.32
N ALA A 714 -24.35 8.15 -24.65
CA ALA A 714 -24.61 7.02 -25.56
C ALA A 714 -23.59 5.88 -25.35
N TRP A 715 -22.33 6.22 -25.11
CA TRP A 715 -21.26 5.25 -24.84
C TRP A 715 -21.51 4.48 -23.55
N ASN A 716 -21.82 5.17 -22.44
CA ASN A 716 -22.17 4.57 -21.16
C ASN A 716 -23.31 3.54 -21.30
N GLN A 717 -24.29 3.82 -22.15
CA GLN A 717 -25.37 2.86 -22.44
C GLN A 717 -24.85 1.59 -23.14
N SER A 718 -23.85 1.71 -24.01
CA SER A 718 -23.31 0.62 -24.82
C SER A 718 -22.25 -0.26 -24.13
N VAL A 719 -21.49 0.27 -23.16
CA VAL A 719 -20.37 -0.48 -22.53
C VAL A 719 -20.74 -1.06 -21.15
N PRO A 720 -20.06 -2.13 -20.69
CA PRO A 720 -20.17 -2.62 -19.32
C PRO A 720 -19.86 -1.55 -18.26
N GLU A 721 -20.52 -1.65 -17.11
CA GLU A 721 -20.34 -0.71 -15.98
C GLU A 721 -18.90 -0.72 -15.43
N THR A 722 -18.21 -1.87 -15.52
CA THR A 722 -16.79 -2.00 -15.13
C THR A 722 -15.87 -1.07 -15.91
N ILE A 723 -16.27 -0.67 -17.12
CA ILE A 723 -15.52 0.26 -17.98
C ILE A 723 -16.06 1.69 -17.81
N ALA A 724 -17.39 1.87 -17.74
CA ALA A 724 -17.98 3.21 -17.68
C ALA A 724 -17.82 3.92 -16.33
N LEU A 725 -17.96 3.19 -15.21
CA LEU A 725 -17.96 3.81 -13.88
C LEU A 725 -16.62 4.45 -13.51
N PRO A 726 -15.45 3.85 -13.79
CA PRO A 726 -14.17 4.52 -13.56
C PRO A 726 -14.08 5.87 -14.27
N LEU A 727 -14.45 5.94 -15.56
CA LEU A 727 -14.47 7.21 -16.32
C LEU A 727 -15.41 8.22 -15.67
N LEU A 728 -16.65 7.83 -15.38
CA LEU A 728 -17.64 8.74 -14.81
C LEU A 728 -17.21 9.28 -13.45
N ARG A 729 -16.55 8.45 -12.61
CA ARG A 729 -15.99 8.88 -11.32
C ARG A 729 -14.90 9.92 -11.50
N GLU A 730 -14.02 9.72 -12.47
CA GLU A 730 -12.98 10.69 -12.79
C GLU A 730 -13.57 12.00 -13.31
N LEU A 731 -14.51 11.93 -14.26
CA LEU A 731 -15.18 13.11 -14.81
C LEU A 731 -16.03 13.87 -13.78
N ALA A 732 -16.59 13.18 -12.78
CA ALA A 732 -17.35 13.77 -11.68
C ALA A 732 -16.54 14.80 -10.87
N LEU A 733 -15.20 14.72 -10.92
CA LEU A 733 -14.30 15.66 -10.25
C LEU A 733 -14.04 16.93 -11.08
N THR A 734 -14.70 17.08 -12.23
CA THR A 734 -14.43 18.16 -13.20
C THR A 734 -15.72 18.89 -13.55
N GLU A 735 -15.61 20.14 -14.00
CA GLU A 735 -16.76 20.95 -14.47
C GLU A 735 -17.46 20.33 -15.69
N PHE A 736 -16.79 19.44 -16.41
CA PHE A 736 -17.37 18.71 -17.54
C PHE A 736 -18.50 17.76 -17.09
N SER A 737 -18.55 17.35 -15.82
CA SER A 737 -19.64 16.55 -15.27
C SER A 737 -21.00 17.23 -15.41
N GLU A 738 -21.08 18.56 -15.25
CA GLU A 738 -22.31 19.33 -15.41
C GLU A 738 -22.86 19.24 -16.84
N ARG A 739 -21.98 19.15 -17.84
CA ARG A 739 -22.40 18.95 -19.25
C ARG A 739 -22.94 17.55 -19.48
N ILE A 740 -22.36 16.55 -18.83
CA ILE A 740 -22.87 15.18 -18.87
C ILE A 740 -24.22 15.12 -18.15
N LEU A 741 -24.37 15.82 -17.02
CA LEU A 741 -25.63 15.94 -16.29
C LEU A 741 -26.71 16.63 -17.12
N ASP A 742 -26.40 17.73 -17.80
CA ASP A 742 -27.34 18.42 -18.71
C ASP A 742 -27.92 17.42 -19.74
N GLU A 743 -27.06 16.60 -20.33
CA GLU A 743 -27.45 15.61 -21.34
C GLU A 743 -28.20 14.40 -20.73
N LEU A 744 -27.78 13.91 -19.57
CA LEU A 744 -28.49 12.85 -18.85
C LEU A 744 -29.91 13.33 -18.49
N LEU A 745 -30.03 14.47 -17.83
CA LEU A 745 -31.32 15.00 -17.36
C LEU A 745 -32.28 15.34 -18.51
N SER A 746 -31.75 15.79 -19.66
CA SER A 746 -32.55 16.06 -20.86
C SER A 746 -33.13 14.79 -21.50
N ASN A 747 -32.53 13.62 -21.28
CA ASN A 747 -32.94 12.34 -21.84
C ASN A 747 -33.69 11.42 -20.85
N VAL A 748 -33.79 11.79 -19.56
CA VAL A 748 -34.44 10.99 -18.51
C VAL A 748 -35.94 11.31 -18.39
N SER A 749 -36.58 11.78 -19.46
CA SER A 749 -37.99 12.21 -19.44
C SER A 749 -38.99 11.04 -19.45
N ALA A 750 -38.99 10.24 -18.39
CA ALA A 750 -40.09 9.52 -17.73
C ALA A 750 -39.43 8.47 -16.82
N TYR A 751 -39.28 8.78 -15.53
CA TYR A 751 -38.63 7.92 -14.51
C TYR A 751 -39.35 6.57 -14.24
N GLU A 752 -40.03 6.00 -15.23
CA GLU A 752 -40.80 4.76 -15.11
C GLU A 752 -40.15 3.58 -15.87
N ASP A 753 -39.16 3.81 -16.76
CA ASP A 753 -38.56 2.76 -17.61
C ASP A 753 -37.35 2.04 -16.95
N PRO A 754 -37.43 0.72 -16.70
CA PRO A 754 -36.31 -0.11 -16.23
C PRO A 754 -35.06 -0.08 -17.12
N ALA A 755 -35.18 0.20 -18.41
CA ALA A 755 -34.06 0.26 -19.35
C ALA A 755 -33.06 1.40 -19.04
N GLN A 756 -33.42 2.34 -18.16
CA GLN A 756 -32.59 3.50 -17.79
C GLN A 756 -31.62 3.26 -16.61
N GLY A 757 -31.48 2.02 -16.12
CA GLY A 757 -30.64 1.70 -14.94
C GLY A 757 -29.21 2.28 -14.99
N LYS A 758 -28.56 2.30 -16.16
CA LYS A 758 -27.22 2.88 -16.32
C LYS A 758 -27.18 4.41 -16.23
N ALA A 759 -28.26 5.09 -16.58
CA ALA A 759 -28.36 6.55 -16.41
C ALA A 759 -28.53 6.92 -14.94
N ILE A 760 -29.36 6.16 -14.19
CA ILE A 760 -29.52 6.32 -12.73
C ILE A 760 -28.19 6.06 -12.02
N LEU A 761 -27.47 5.01 -12.43
CA LEU A 761 -26.15 4.70 -11.91
C LEU A 761 -25.14 5.83 -12.18
N ALA A 762 -25.15 6.39 -13.40
CA ALA A 762 -24.30 7.53 -13.75
C ALA A 762 -24.63 8.79 -12.93
N LEU A 763 -25.92 9.07 -12.67
CA LEU A 763 -26.34 10.15 -11.77
C LEU A 763 -25.75 9.95 -10.36
N GLY A 764 -25.84 8.75 -9.80
CA GLY A 764 -25.23 8.43 -8.50
C GLY A 764 -23.72 8.68 -8.45
N VAL A 765 -23.01 8.48 -9.56
CA VAL A 765 -21.56 8.70 -9.66
C VAL A 765 -21.18 10.17 -9.87
N LEU A 766 -21.94 10.93 -10.68
CA LEU A 766 -21.58 12.31 -11.06
C LEU A 766 -21.76 13.34 -9.95
N ARG A 767 -22.48 12.98 -8.86
CA ARG A 767 -22.69 13.80 -7.64
C ARG A 767 -23.38 15.15 -7.93
N GLY A 768 -23.49 15.99 -6.89
CA GLY A 768 -24.05 17.34 -6.97
C GLY A 768 -25.55 17.44 -6.67
N GLU A 769 -26.01 18.66 -6.38
CA GLU A 769 -27.40 18.93 -5.96
C GLU A 769 -28.42 18.55 -7.04
N ARG A 770 -28.10 18.81 -8.32
CA ARG A 770 -28.96 18.46 -9.46
C ARG A 770 -29.12 16.96 -9.61
N SER A 771 -28.04 16.20 -9.48
CA SER A 771 -28.08 14.74 -9.50
C SER A 771 -28.90 14.20 -8.33
N ARG A 772 -28.67 14.70 -7.10
CA ARG A 772 -29.48 14.34 -5.92
C ARG A 772 -30.96 14.59 -6.14
N ASN A 773 -31.33 15.77 -6.65
CA ASN A 773 -32.74 16.09 -6.93
C ASN A 773 -33.37 15.11 -7.94
N ALA A 774 -32.61 14.69 -8.96
CA ALA A 774 -33.06 13.70 -9.92
C ALA A 774 -33.21 12.29 -9.29
N LEU A 775 -32.26 11.88 -8.45
CA LEU A 775 -32.33 10.61 -7.71
C LEU A 775 -33.49 10.60 -6.70
N GLN A 776 -33.77 11.70 -6.01
CA GLN A 776 -34.93 11.83 -5.12
C GLN A 776 -36.25 11.75 -5.85
N LEU A 777 -36.32 12.26 -7.09
CA LEU A 777 -37.49 12.11 -7.94
C LEU A 777 -37.64 10.66 -8.40
N ALA A 778 -36.54 10.01 -8.81
CA ALA A 778 -36.52 8.60 -9.19
C ALA A 778 -36.84 7.66 -8.01
N ALA A 779 -36.47 8.02 -6.78
CA ALA A 779 -36.83 7.29 -5.57
C ALA A 779 -38.35 7.26 -5.34
N LYS A 780 -39.09 8.23 -5.88
CA LYS A 780 -40.57 8.29 -5.80
C LYS A 780 -41.26 7.68 -7.02
N ALA A 781 -40.51 7.02 -7.91
CA ALA A 781 -41.07 6.39 -9.11
C ALA A 781 -42.00 5.23 -8.78
N ARG A 782 -43.04 5.02 -9.61
CA ARG A 782 -43.95 3.87 -9.49
C ARG A 782 -43.24 2.54 -9.71
N SER A 783 -42.22 2.52 -10.57
CA SER A 783 -41.46 1.32 -10.91
C SER A 783 -40.52 0.91 -9.77
N ARG A 784 -40.76 -0.27 -9.20
CA ARG A 784 -39.87 -0.92 -8.22
C ARG A 784 -38.43 -1.02 -8.71
N VAL A 785 -38.24 -1.35 -10.00
CA VAL A 785 -36.91 -1.54 -10.59
C VAL A 785 -36.13 -0.23 -10.59
N VAL A 786 -36.80 0.89 -10.88
CA VAL A 786 -36.19 2.23 -10.82
C VAL A 786 -35.76 2.58 -9.40
N ARG A 787 -36.63 2.37 -8.40
CA ARG A 787 -36.30 2.62 -6.99
C ARG A 787 -35.15 1.75 -6.49
N ALA A 788 -35.10 0.47 -6.89
CA ALA A 788 -33.97 -0.41 -6.60
C ALA A 788 -32.66 0.08 -7.23
N GLN A 789 -32.71 0.62 -8.45
CA GLN A 789 -31.53 1.19 -9.11
C GLN A 789 -31.03 2.48 -8.43
N VAL A 790 -31.91 3.29 -7.84
CA VAL A 790 -31.51 4.47 -7.04
C VAL A 790 -30.68 4.04 -5.83
N VAL A 791 -31.12 3.01 -5.11
CA VAL A 791 -30.35 2.46 -3.98
C VAL A 791 -28.98 1.98 -4.46
N ARG A 792 -28.96 1.19 -5.54
CA ARG A 792 -27.72 0.68 -6.14
C ARG A 792 -26.79 1.82 -6.56
N SER A 793 -27.33 2.90 -7.13
CA SER A 793 -26.54 4.05 -7.57
C SER A 793 -25.87 4.79 -6.43
N ILE A 794 -26.53 4.88 -5.27
CA ILE A 794 -25.95 5.52 -4.08
C ILE A 794 -24.84 4.64 -3.49
N ILE A 795 -25.09 3.34 -3.36
CA ILE A 795 -24.10 2.37 -2.83
C ILE A 795 -22.87 2.28 -3.76
N THR A 796 -23.08 2.22 -5.07
CA THR A 796 -22.01 2.03 -6.07
C THR A 796 -21.32 3.35 -6.45
N GLY A 797 -22.02 4.48 -6.35
CA GLY A 797 -21.54 5.82 -6.69
C GLY A 797 -20.48 6.36 -5.74
N GLY A 798 -20.28 5.71 -4.59
CA GLY A 798 -19.22 6.02 -3.65
C GLY A 798 -19.49 7.26 -2.79
N ASP A 799 -20.74 7.75 -2.75
CA ASP A 799 -21.20 8.71 -1.75
C ASP A 799 -22.33 8.09 -0.92
N PRO A 800 -21.99 7.31 0.13
CA PRO A 800 -22.99 6.76 1.05
C PRO A 800 -23.78 7.84 1.82
N MET A 801 -23.43 9.13 1.68
CA MET A 801 -24.02 10.26 2.41
C MET A 801 -25.26 10.88 1.77
N ASP A 802 -25.79 10.36 0.65
CA ASP A 802 -27.11 10.82 0.14
C ASP A 802 -28.28 10.24 0.97
N TRP A 803 -28.21 10.50 2.27
CA TRP A 803 -29.14 10.05 3.31
C TRP A 803 -30.56 10.49 3.02
N ALA A 804 -30.73 11.72 2.57
CA ALA A 804 -32.05 12.27 2.24
C ALA A 804 -32.74 11.41 1.17
N THR A 805 -32.00 10.90 0.19
CA THR A 805 -32.54 10.02 -0.85
C THR A 805 -32.79 8.61 -0.31
N LEU A 806 -31.85 8.03 0.46
CA LEU A 806 -32.04 6.70 1.05
C LEU A 806 -33.22 6.67 2.04
N SER A 807 -33.43 7.74 2.83
CA SER A 807 -34.53 7.85 3.81
C SER A 807 -35.90 7.78 3.15
N LEU A 808 -36.04 8.20 1.89
CA LEU A 808 -37.28 8.06 1.13
C LEU A 808 -37.63 6.60 0.81
N LEU A 809 -36.65 5.69 0.88
CA LEU A 809 -36.76 4.29 0.46
C LEU A 809 -36.71 3.28 1.63
N VAL A 810 -36.46 3.75 2.86
CA VAL A 810 -36.45 2.90 4.07
C VAL A 810 -37.82 2.27 4.34
N ASP A 811 -38.88 3.04 4.08
CA ASP A 811 -40.28 2.61 4.26
C ASP A 811 -40.96 2.22 2.93
N ASP A 812 -40.17 1.93 1.88
CA ASP A 812 -40.71 1.54 0.57
C ASP A 812 -41.72 0.39 0.68
N GLU A 813 -42.71 0.32 -0.20
CA GLU A 813 -43.69 -0.79 -0.20
C GLU A 813 -43.02 -2.14 -0.54
N ASP A 814 -41.94 -2.14 -1.32
CA ASP A 814 -41.22 -3.34 -1.75
C ASP A 814 -40.11 -3.76 -0.77
N SER A 815 -40.12 -5.02 -0.36
CA SER A 815 -39.19 -5.56 0.65
C SER A 815 -37.73 -5.55 0.21
N ILE A 816 -37.46 -5.72 -1.08
CA ILE A 816 -36.08 -5.75 -1.60
C ILE A 816 -35.51 -4.33 -1.69
N VAL A 817 -36.31 -3.35 -2.10
CA VAL A 817 -35.91 -1.93 -2.10
C VAL A 817 -35.60 -1.46 -0.68
N ARG A 818 -36.50 -1.75 0.28
CA ARG A 818 -36.26 -1.45 1.70
C ARG A 818 -34.96 -2.05 2.20
N SER A 819 -34.80 -3.38 2.05
CA SER A 819 -33.63 -4.11 2.55
C SER A 819 -32.33 -3.59 1.94
N SER A 820 -32.35 -3.23 0.66
CA SER A 820 -31.20 -2.65 -0.03
C SER A 820 -30.90 -1.23 0.46
N ALA A 821 -31.93 -0.39 0.66
CA ALA A 821 -31.76 0.96 1.19
C ALA A 821 -31.12 0.93 2.57
N LEU A 822 -31.62 0.03 3.42
CA LEU A 822 -31.11 -0.26 4.76
C LEU A 822 -29.66 -0.76 4.75
N ALA A 823 -29.30 -1.65 3.82
CA ALA A 823 -27.91 -2.06 3.62
C ALA A 823 -27.01 -0.87 3.21
N GLY A 824 -27.55 0.05 2.40
CA GLY A 824 -26.91 1.32 2.07
C GLY A 824 -26.63 2.17 3.31
N PHE A 825 -27.57 2.27 4.25
CA PHE A 825 -27.38 3.02 5.50
C PHE A 825 -26.24 2.47 6.36
N ILE A 826 -26.18 1.15 6.49
CA ILE A 826 -25.24 0.48 7.39
C ILE A 826 -23.81 0.47 6.82
N SER A 827 -23.68 0.59 5.49
CA SER A 827 -22.39 0.67 4.80
C SER A 827 -21.65 2.02 4.99
N SER A 828 -22.26 2.98 5.69
CA SER A 828 -21.65 4.30 5.92
C SER A 828 -20.61 4.29 7.05
N HIS A 829 -19.61 5.17 6.95
CA HIS A 829 -18.58 5.36 7.98
C HIS A 829 -19.04 6.31 9.11
N ASP A 830 -20.17 7.01 8.98
CA ASP A 830 -20.69 7.95 9.98
C ASP A 830 -21.41 7.18 11.10
N GLN A 831 -20.93 7.33 12.34
CA GLN A 831 -21.46 6.62 13.51
C GLN A 831 -22.83 7.15 13.94
N TYR A 832 -23.04 8.48 13.91
CA TYR A 832 -24.27 9.11 14.38
C TYR A 832 -25.47 8.76 13.49
N ARG A 833 -25.27 8.75 12.18
CA ARG A 833 -26.31 8.41 11.20
C ARG A 833 -26.58 6.91 11.12
N ARG A 834 -25.57 6.07 11.40
CA ARG A 834 -25.76 4.63 11.60
C ARG A 834 -26.68 4.37 12.80
N ASP A 835 -26.47 5.07 13.91
CA ASP A 835 -27.31 4.91 15.10
C ASP A 835 -28.76 5.39 14.85
N GLU A 836 -28.97 6.48 14.10
CA GLU A 836 -30.30 6.95 13.70
C GLU A 836 -31.03 5.94 12.79
N ALA A 837 -30.32 5.35 11.82
CA ALA A 837 -30.87 4.33 10.93
C ALA A 837 -31.19 3.02 11.68
N LEU A 838 -30.32 2.63 12.62
CA LEU A 838 -30.54 1.50 13.51
C LEU A 838 -31.74 1.76 14.42
N ASP A 839 -31.91 2.96 14.98
CA ASP A 839 -33.08 3.30 15.81
C ASP A 839 -34.40 3.27 15.00
N LEU A 840 -34.39 3.73 13.74
CA LEU A 840 -35.51 3.57 12.79
C LEU A 840 -35.83 2.09 12.51
N LEU A 841 -34.79 1.28 12.28
CA LEU A 841 -34.89 -0.17 12.04
C LEU A 841 -35.47 -0.93 13.24
N LEU A 842 -35.00 -0.61 14.44
CA LEU A 842 -35.42 -1.25 15.69
C LEU A 842 -36.86 -0.89 16.10
N SER A 843 -37.40 0.19 15.54
CA SER A 843 -38.81 0.57 15.71
C SER A 843 -39.78 -0.21 14.81
N SER A 844 -39.28 -0.99 13.83
CA SER A 844 -40.10 -1.75 12.89
C SER A 844 -40.49 -3.12 13.44
N SER A 845 -41.78 -3.45 13.42
CA SER A 845 -42.31 -4.77 13.85
C SER A 845 -42.36 -5.81 12.73
N ARG A 846 -41.69 -5.58 11.60
CA ARG A 846 -41.78 -6.45 10.41
C ARG A 846 -40.65 -7.47 10.36
N ALA A 847 -41.01 -8.76 10.24
CA ALA A 847 -40.12 -9.92 10.17
C ALA A 847 -38.92 -9.77 9.21
N GLU A 848 -39.18 -9.22 8.02
CA GLU A 848 -38.18 -9.07 6.95
C GLU A 848 -37.10 -8.04 7.31
N VAL A 849 -37.48 -6.99 8.04
CA VAL A 849 -36.56 -5.91 8.46
C VAL A 849 -35.64 -6.44 9.56
N LEU A 850 -36.19 -7.17 10.54
CA LEU A 850 -35.41 -7.85 11.57
C LEU A 850 -34.43 -8.85 10.97
N ARG A 851 -34.85 -9.68 10.00
CA ARG A 851 -33.95 -10.63 9.30
C ARG A 851 -32.78 -9.92 8.60
N ALA A 852 -33.05 -8.85 7.85
CA ALA A 852 -31.99 -8.09 7.18
C ALA A 852 -31.00 -7.48 8.19
N VAL A 853 -31.49 -6.91 9.29
CA VAL A 853 -30.63 -6.36 10.35
C VAL A 853 -29.75 -7.43 10.99
N ILE A 854 -30.32 -8.59 11.32
CA ILE A 854 -29.57 -9.70 11.94
C ILE A 854 -28.49 -10.24 10.98
N GLN A 855 -28.82 -10.44 9.70
CA GLN A 855 -27.84 -10.87 8.69
C GLN A 855 -26.70 -9.86 8.50
N ILE A 856 -26.99 -8.56 8.57
CA ILE A 856 -25.97 -7.52 8.48
C ILE A 856 -25.08 -7.49 9.73
N ILE A 857 -25.65 -7.64 10.93
CA ILE A 857 -24.86 -7.76 12.18
C ILE A 857 -23.95 -9.00 12.09
N ARG A 858 -24.44 -10.13 11.56
CA ARG A 858 -23.64 -11.35 11.33
C ARG A 858 -22.47 -11.09 10.37
N PHE A 859 -22.72 -10.38 9.27
CA PHE A 859 -21.68 -10.01 8.30
C PHE A 859 -20.61 -9.09 8.91
N LEU A 860 -21.02 -8.10 9.70
CA LEU A 860 -20.09 -7.22 10.42
C LEU A 860 -19.27 -7.99 11.47
N HIS A 861 -19.88 -8.95 12.17
CA HIS A 861 -19.21 -9.80 13.17
C HIS A 861 -18.18 -10.75 12.54
N ALA A 862 -18.46 -11.33 11.37
CA ALA A 862 -17.55 -12.23 10.65
C ALA A 862 -16.24 -11.54 10.20
N ARG A 863 -16.23 -10.21 10.08
CA ARG A 863 -15.06 -9.42 9.65
C ARG A 863 -14.04 -9.15 10.76
N SER A 864 -14.43 -9.27 12.04
CA SER A 864 -13.56 -9.02 13.21
C SER A 864 -13.94 -9.89 14.42
N PRO A 865 -13.75 -11.22 14.36
CA PRO A 865 -14.23 -12.15 15.40
C PRO A 865 -13.54 -12.01 16.78
N GLN A 866 -12.50 -11.17 16.92
CA GLN A 866 -11.70 -11.07 18.16
C GLN A 866 -11.57 -9.64 18.74
N SER A 867 -12.28 -8.63 18.21
CA SER A 867 -12.12 -7.25 18.71
C SER A 867 -13.42 -6.43 18.78
N MET A 868 -14.43 -6.94 19.47
CA MET A 868 -15.53 -6.06 19.91
C MET A 868 -15.42 -5.81 21.42
N THR A 869 -14.80 -4.70 21.80
CA THR A 869 -15.42 -3.88 22.83
C THR A 869 -16.66 -3.27 22.18
N LEU A 870 -17.81 -3.93 22.33
CA LEU A 870 -19.09 -3.36 21.89
C LEU A 870 -19.28 -2.02 22.60
N ASP A 871 -19.41 -0.93 21.84
CA ASP A 871 -19.83 0.32 22.46
C ASP A 871 -21.28 0.19 22.99
N ALA A 872 -21.71 1.15 23.81
CA ALA A 872 -23.03 1.12 24.42
C ALA A 872 -24.17 1.14 23.38
N ALA A 873 -23.97 1.76 22.22
CA ALA A 873 -24.96 1.83 21.15
C ALA A 873 -25.11 0.47 20.44
N GLN A 874 -23.99 -0.17 20.09
CA GLN A 874 -23.97 -1.50 19.47
C GLN A 874 -24.55 -2.57 20.40
N SER A 875 -24.21 -2.52 21.70
CA SER A 875 -24.81 -3.41 22.70
C SER A 875 -26.33 -3.26 22.79
N ARG A 876 -26.82 -2.01 22.74
CA ARG A 876 -28.26 -1.70 22.76
C ARG A 876 -28.98 -2.27 21.54
N VAL A 877 -28.39 -2.10 20.36
CA VAL A 877 -28.94 -2.55 19.06
C VAL A 877 -29.03 -4.07 19.00
N ILE A 878 -27.93 -4.76 19.32
CA ILE A 878 -27.88 -6.23 19.28
C ILE A 878 -28.85 -6.82 20.31
N ARG A 879 -28.90 -6.26 21.52
CA ARG A 879 -29.83 -6.70 22.57
C ARG A 879 -31.29 -6.58 22.14
N HIS A 880 -31.65 -5.47 21.48
CA HIS A 880 -33.00 -5.27 20.97
C HIS A 880 -33.33 -6.25 19.84
N ALA A 881 -32.44 -6.44 18.87
CA ALA A 881 -32.63 -7.42 17.79
C ALA A 881 -32.80 -8.86 18.31
N ILE A 882 -32.03 -9.24 19.33
CA ILE A 882 -32.17 -10.52 20.04
C ILE A 882 -33.56 -10.61 20.69
N ARG A 883 -33.92 -9.66 21.57
CA ARG A 883 -35.18 -9.71 22.32
C ARG A 883 -36.41 -9.70 21.41
N THR A 884 -36.44 -8.79 20.44
CA THR A 884 -37.57 -8.64 19.52
C THR A 884 -37.69 -9.84 18.59
N GLY A 885 -36.57 -10.33 18.03
CA GLY A 885 -36.62 -11.49 17.14
C GLY A 885 -36.93 -12.81 17.84
N LEU A 886 -36.45 -13.02 19.07
CA LEU A 886 -36.83 -14.20 19.89
C LEU A 886 -38.32 -14.21 20.27
N SER A 887 -38.93 -13.03 20.39
CA SER A 887 -40.36 -12.87 20.63
C SER A 887 -41.22 -12.85 19.37
N HIS A 888 -40.62 -12.97 18.17
CA HIS A 888 -41.35 -12.85 16.90
C HIS A 888 -42.10 -14.14 16.54
N GLU A 889 -43.26 -14.01 15.88
CA GLU A 889 -44.09 -15.15 15.43
C GLU A 889 -43.52 -15.89 14.19
N ASP A 890 -42.43 -15.40 13.60
CA ASP A 890 -41.82 -15.94 12.38
C ASP A 890 -40.60 -16.77 12.80
N GLU A 891 -40.66 -18.07 12.50
CA GLU A 891 -39.67 -19.06 12.95
C GLU A 891 -38.27 -18.77 12.38
N GLU A 892 -38.16 -18.24 11.16
CA GLU A 892 -36.86 -17.88 10.57
C GLU A 892 -36.24 -16.66 11.28
N VAL A 893 -37.05 -15.68 11.69
CA VAL A 893 -36.56 -14.52 12.47
C VAL A 893 -36.04 -14.99 13.83
N ARG A 894 -36.76 -15.92 14.45
CA ARG A 894 -36.41 -16.49 15.75
C ARG A 894 -35.10 -17.29 15.68
N GLU A 895 -34.92 -18.11 14.65
CA GLU A 895 -33.67 -18.86 14.39
C GLU A 895 -32.47 -17.92 14.15
N GLU A 896 -32.65 -16.87 13.35
CA GLU A 896 -31.62 -15.86 13.10
C GLU A 896 -31.21 -15.13 14.39
N SER A 897 -32.17 -14.79 15.26
CA SER A 897 -31.89 -14.20 16.57
C SER A 897 -31.25 -15.17 17.57
N LEU A 898 -31.62 -16.46 17.54
CA LEU A 898 -30.96 -17.51 18.31
C LEU A 898 -29.49 -17.66 17.90
N PHE A 899 -29.21 -17.60 16.59
CA PHE A 899 -27.84 -17.60 16.09
C PHE A 899 -27.04 -16.39 16.58
N LEU A 900 -27.63 -15.20 16.49
CA LEU A 900 -26.98 -13.98 16.94
C LEU A 900 -26.67 -14.02 18.44
N LEU A 901 -27.61 -14.55 19.24
CA LEU A 901 -27.41 -14.77 20.68
C LEU A 901 -26.34 -15.83 20.96
N ALA A 902 -26.23 -16.88 20.15
CA ALA A 902 -25.18 -17.90 20.28
C ALA A 902 -23.78 -17.30 20.05
N MET A 903 -23.63 -16.45 19.03
CA MET A 903 -22.37 -15.77 18.72
C MET A 903 -21.97 -14.73 19.76
N ALA A 904 -22.93 -14.06 20.38
CA ALA A 904 -22.69 -12.96 21.32
C ALA A 904 -22.95 -13.32 22.79
N ARG A 905 -23.00 -14.63 23.12
CA ARG A 905 -23.42 -15.14 24.44
C ARG A 905 -22.66 -14.52 25.62
N GLU A 906 -21.36 -14.27 25.46
CA GLU A 906 -20.51 -13.68 26.50
C GLU A 906 -20.85 -12.21 26.80
N HIS A 907 -21.47 -11.51 25.85
CA HIS A 907 -21.84 -10.10 25.96
C HIS A 907 -23.30 -9.89 26.40
N PHE A 908 -24.15 -10.93 26.28
CA PHE A 908 -25.59 -10.89 26.60
C PHE A 908 -26.00 -12.07 27.51
N PRO A 909 -25.46 -12.16 28.74
CA PRO A 909 -25.67 -13.30 29.62
C PRO A 909 -27.12 -13.44 30.12
N GLU A 910 -27.85 -12.32 30.26
CA GLU A 910 -29.26 -12.34 30.70
C GLU A 910 -30.17 -12.96 29.64
N GLU A 911 -30.03 -12.55 28.38
CA GLU A 911 -30.79 -13.09 27.24
C GLU A 911 -30.44 -14.56 27.00
N ALA A 912 -29.15 -14.92 27.10
CA ALA A 912 -28.69 -16.30 26.95
C ALA A 912 -29.27 -17.20 28.04
N HIS A 913 -29.38 -16.71 29.27
CA HIS A 913 -29.99 -17.45 30.37
C HIS A 913 -31.51 -17.61 30.20
N ALA A 914 -32.20 -16.56 29.74
CA ALA A 914 -33.64 -16.59 29.52
C ALA A 914 -34.09 -17.59 28.44
N HIS A 915 -33.22 -17.83 27.44
CA HIS A 915 -33.48 -18.76 26.33
C HIS A 915 -32.53 -19.96 26.31
N ALA A 916 -31.99 -20.36 27.47
CA ALA A 916 -30.92 -21.35 27.57
C ALA A 916 -31.27 -22.70 26.92
N GLU A 917 -32.48 -23.22 27.12
CA GLU A 917 -32.91 -24.50 26.53
C GLU A 917 -32.98 -24.43 25.00
N GLU A 918 -33.62 -23.39 24.44
CA GLU A 918 -33.71 -23.18 22.99
C GLU A 918 -32.34 -22.90 22.37
N LEU A 919 -31.48 -22.16 23.07
CA LEU A 919 -30.13 -21.84 22.62
C LEU A 919 -29.21 -23.07 22.64
N GLU A 920 -29.29 -23.92 23.66
CA GLU A 920 -28.55 -25.19 23.72
C GLU A 920 -29.02 -26.17 22.63
N GLU A 921 -30.33 -26.26 22.39
CA GLU A 921 -30.89 -27.08 21.31
C GLU A 921 -30.45 -26.56 19.92
N PHE A 922 -30.46 -25.23 19.73
CA PHE A 922 -30.00 -24.60 18.49
C PHE A 922 -28.49 -24.74 18.27
N ILE A 923 -27.67 -24.58 19.31
CA ILE A 923 -26.21 -24.81 19.25
C ILE A 923 -25.91 -26.29 18.95
N ALA A 924 -26.69 -27.22 19.52
CA ALA A 924 -26.56 -28.64 19.20
C ALA A 924 -26.90 -28.94 17.73
N ILE A 925 -27.85 -28.21 17.13
CA ILE A 925 -28.18 -28.27 15.70
C ILE A 925 -27.04 -27.67 14.85
N LEU A 926 -26.43 -26.55 15.27
CA LEU A 926 -25.28 -25.93 14.59
C LEU A 926 -23.97 -26.70 14.72
N ALA A 927 -23.80 -27.47 15.81
CA ALA A 927 -22.63 -28.31 16.06
C ALA A 927 -22.65 -29.64 15.27
N LEU A 928 -23.73 -29.92 14.53
CA LEU A 928 -23.77 -30.95 13.49
C LEU A 928 -23.17 -30.37 12.20
N PRO A 929 -22.21 -31.03 11.52
CA PRO A 929 -21.49 -30.41 10.41
C PRO A 929 -22.35 -30.02 9.18
N PHE A 930 -23.62 -30.43 9.12
CA PHE A 930 -24.63 -29.93 8.18
C PHE A 930 -26.01 -30.21 8.78
N PRO A 931 -27.00 -29.30 8.74
CA PRO A 931 -28.35 -29.61 9.19
C PRO A 931 -28.90 -30.76 8.32
N LEU A 932 -29.15 -31.91 8.95
CA LEU A 932 -29.84 -33.02 8.31
C LEU A 932 -31.29 -32.63 8.07
N GLN A 933 -31.57 -32.00 6.92
CA GLN A 933 -32.94 -31.94 6.41
C GLN A 933 -33.52 -33.35 6.40
N LYS A 934 -34.77 -33.51 6.88
CA LYS A 934 -35.52 -34.77 6.76
C LYS A 934 -35.52 -35.17 5.30
N GLY A 935 -34.82 -36.26 4.98
CA GLY A 935 -34.73 -36.74 3.59
C GLY A 935 -36.11 -37.11 3.05
N PRO A 936 -36.31 -37.05 1.72
CA PRO A 936 -37.62 -37.27 1.12
C PRO A 936 -38.18 -38.64 1.48
N ARG A 937 -39.51 -38.72 1.59
CA ARG A 937 -40.22 -39.99 1.83
C ARG A 937 -40.07 -40.91 0.61
N VAL A 938 -40.27 -42.21 0.81
CA VAL A 938 -40.17 -43.21 -0.27
C VAL A 938 -41.11 -42.87 -1.44
N ASP A 939 -42.28 -42.33 -1.14
CA ASP A 939 -43.27 -41.92 -2.16
C ASP A 939 -42.82 -40.67 -2.93
N GLU A 940 -42.09 -39.75 -2.28
CA GLU A 940 -41.52 -38.54 -2.90
C GLU A 940 -40.36 -38.90 -3.83
N GLU A 941 -39.50 -39.86 -3.44
CA GLU A 941 -38.46 -40.39 -4.34
C GLU A 941 -39.05 -41.07 -5.58
N LYS A 942 -40.14 -41.83 -5.41
CA LYS A 942 -40.86 -42.45 -6.53
C LYS A 942 -41.52 -41.42 -7.44
N ALA A 943 -42.10 -40.36 -6.88
CA ALA A 943 -42.69 -39.26 -7.64
C ALA A 943 -41.62 -38.47 -8.41
N LEU A 944 -40.48 -38.18 -7.76
CA LEU A 944 -39.35 -37.49 -8.39
C LEU A 944 -38.77 -38.31 -9.54
N HIS A 945 -38.65 -39.64 -9.36
CA HIS A 945 -38.23 -40.54 -10.43
C HIS A 945 -39.25 -40.61 -11.58
N GLY A 946 -40.56 -40.66 -11.27
CA GLY A 946 -41.62 -40.59 -12.27
C GLY A 946 -41.55 -39.32 -13.14
N ARG A 947 -41.23 -38.16 -12.53
CA ARG A 947 -41.01 -36.90 -13.26
C ARG A 947 -39.68 -36.89 -14.04
N ALA A 948 -38.64 -37.54 -13.54
CA ALA A 948 -37.38 -37.71 -14.25
C ALA A 948 -37.56 -38.50 -15.56
N LEU A 949 -38.38 -39.55 -15.55
CA LEU A 949 -38.74 -40.32 -16.76
C LEU A 949 -39.49 -39.47 -17.80
N GLN A 950 -40.20 -38.44 -17.36
CA GLN A 950 -40.88 -37.46 -18.23
C GLN A 950 -39.95 -36.31 -18.68
N ARG A 951 -38.67 -36.34 -18.29
CA ARG A 951 -37.65 -35.31 -18.58
C ARG A 951 -38.04 -33.91 -18.12
N ASP A 952 -38.69 -33.82 -16.96
CA ASP A 952 -39.03 -32.54 -16.34
C ASP A 952 -37.75 -31.77 -15.92
N PRO A 953 -37.51 -30.56 -16.45
CA PRO A 953 -36.30 -29.78 -16.17
C PRO A 953 -36.19 -29.28 -14.72
N SER A 954 -37.29 -29.29 -13.96
CA SER A 954 -37.29 -28.89 -12.54
C SER A 954 -36.66 -29.93 -11.61
N VAL A 955 -36.54 -31.19 -12.07
CA VAL A 955 -36.02 -32.32 -11.27
C VAL A 955 -34.56 -32.09 -10.86
N MET A 956 -33.76 -31.39 -11.67
CA MET A 956 -32.35 -31.12 -11.33
C MET A 956 -32.22 -30.25 -10.07
N ALA A 957 -32.98 -29.15 -10.00
CA ALA A 957 -32.95 -28.26 -8.85
C ALA A 957 -33.43 -28.97 -7.56
N GLU A 958 -34.39 -29.88 -7.70
CA GLU A 958 -34.92 -30.68 -6.60
C GLU A 958 -33.96 -31.80 -6.17
N LEU A 959 -33.24 -32.42 -7.10
CA LEU A 959 -32.17 -33.38 -6.79
C LEU A 959 -31.04 -32.73 -5.98
N PHE A 960 -30.59 -31.53 -6.38
CA PHE A 960 -29.61 -30.77 -5.61
C PHE A 960 -30.13 -30.44 -4.23
N ARG A 961 -31.33 -29.84 -4.14
CA ARG A 961 -31.91 -29.43 -2.87
C ARG A 961 -32.09 -30.62 -1.91
N SER A 962 -32.51 -31.78 -2.41
CA SER A 962 -32.90 -32.92 -1.57
C SER A 962 -31.78 -33.92 -1.29
N PHE A 963 -30.71 -33.98 -2.10
CA PHE A 963 -29.71 -35.05 -2.00
C PHE A 963 -28.24 -34.61 -2.00
N SER A 964 -27.85 -33.40 -2.45
CA SER A 964 -26.43 -33.03 -2.62
C SER A 964 -25.63 -33.15 -1.33
N ASN A 965 -26.07 -32.45 -0.27
CA ASN A 965 -25.35 -32.36 1.00
C ASN A 965 -25.22 -33.74 1.68
N ARG A 966 -26.22 -34.62 1.49
CA ARG A 966 -26.20 -35.98 2.06
C ARG A 966 -25.24 -36.90 1.32
N ILE A 967 -25.17 -36.82 -0.01
CA ILE A 967 -24.23 -37.62 -0.79
C ILE A 967 -22.80 -37.13 -0.57
N GLU A 968 -22.58 -35.81 -0.55
CA GLU A 968 -21.26 -35.21 -0.27
C GLU A 968 -20.76 -35.58 1.12
N GLY A 969 -21.59 -35.46 2.16
CA GLY A 969 -21.24 -35.88 3.51
C GLY A 969 -20.91 -37.38 3.61
N PHE A 970 -21.60 -38.23 2.84
CA PHE A 970 -21.30 -39.66 2.77
C PHE A 970 -19.96 -39.94 2.08
N LEU A 971 -19.66 -39.27 0.96
CA LEU A 971 -18.39 -39.43 0.23
C LEU A 971 -17.20 -38.96 1.05
N TRP A 972 -17.33 -37.82 1.74
CA TRP A 972 -16.30 -37.28 2.61
C TRP A 972 -15.94 -38.26 3.75
N HIS A 973 -16.95 -38.84 4.41
CA HIS A 973 -16.71 -39.77 5.53
C HIS A 973 -16.20 -41.15 5.08
N ASP A 974 -16.74 -41.72 4.01
CA ASP A 974 -16.47 -43.11 3.60
C ASP A 974 -15.25 -43.26 2.67
N LEU A 975 -14.89 -42.21 1.92
CA LEU A 975 -13.75 -42.21 0.98
C LEU A 975 -12.64 -41.21 1.33
N ARG A 976 -12.83 -40.37 2.37
CA ARG A 976 -11.87 -39.32 2.77
C ARG A 976 -11.42 -38.42 1.61
N CYS A 977 -12.29 -38.17 0.65
CA CYS A 977 -12.01 -37.25 -0.46
C CYS A 977 -12.23 -35.79 -0.03
N ASP A 978 -11.55 -34.86 -0.68
CA ASP A 978 -11.78 -33.42 -0.50
C ASP A 978 -13.21 -33.01 -0.95
N THR A 979 -13.66 -31.87 -0.45
CA THR A 979 -15.01 -31.33 -0.67
C THR A 979 -15.30 -31.05 -2.14
N GLU A 980 -14.30 -30.62 -2.91
CA GLU A 980 -14.41 -30.33 -4.34
C GLU A 980 -14.68 -31.61 -5.14
N THR A 981 -13.89 -32.65 -4.90
CA THR A 981 -14.04 -33.98 -5.54
C THR A 981 -15.38 -34.62 -5.19
N ALA A 982 -15.87 -34.43 -3.96
CA ALA A 982 -17.19 -34.91 -3.55
C ALA A 982 -18.31 -34.19 -4.32
N HIS A 983 -18.23 -32.86 -4.43
CA HIS A 983 -19.21 -32.03 -5.11
C HIS A 983 -19.29 -32.37 -6.61
N ASP A 984 -18.15 -32.45 -7.29
CA ASP A 984 -18.08 -32.82 -8.72
C ASP A 984 -18.69 -34.20 -9.00
N ALA A 985 -18.42 -35.18 -8.15
CA ALA A 985 -18.99 -36.51 -8.28
C ALA A 985 -20.52 -36.50 -8.14
N VAL A 986 -21.08 -35.65 -7.27
CA VAL A 986 -22.53 -35.47 -7.13
C VAL A 986 -23.13 -34.84 -8.38
N ILE A 987 -22.53 -33.78 -8.90
CA ILE A 987 -22.95 -33.11 -10.13
C ILE A 987 -23.00 -34.12 -11.28
N ASP A 988 -21.91 -34.84 -11.50
CA ASP A 988 -21.78 -35.85 -12.56
C ASP A 988 -22.86 -36.93 -12.47
N VAL A 989 -23.13 -37.40 -11.25
CA VAL A 989 -24.13 -38.45 -11.02
C VAL A 989 -25.54 -37.95 -11.27
N PHE A 990 -25.87 -36.72 -10.88
CA PHE A 990 -27.19 -36.15 -11.15
C PHE A 990 -27.40 -35.94 -12.64
N PHE A 991 -26.42 -35.40 -13.36
CA PHE A 991 -26.48 -35.29 -14.82
C PHE A 991 -26.58 -36.66 -15.50
N SER A 992 -25.80 -37.65 -15.04
CA SER A 992 -25.85 -39.01 -15.58
C SER A 992 -27.19 -39.69 -15.33
N TYR A 993 -27.79 -39.47 -14.16
CA TYR A 993 -29.11 -40.00 -13.82
C TYR A 993 -30.21 -39.33 -14.66
N LEU A 994 -30.17 -38.01 -14.86
CA LEU A 994 -31.18 -37.32 -15.68
C LEU A 994 -31.04 -37.60 -17.18
N ALA A 995 -29.83 -37.90 -17.65
CA ALA A 995 -29.61 -38.30 -19.04
C ALA A 995 -30.23 -39.68 -19.35
N GLU A 996 -30.16 -40.61 -18.38
CA GLU A 996 -30.62 -42.00 -18.53
C GLU A 996 -31.38 -42.50 -17.28
N PRO A 997 -32.53 -41.88 -16.93
CA PRO A 997 -33.25 -42.21 -15.69
C PRO A 997 -33.76 -43.65 -15.68
N GLU A 998 -34.04 -44.22 -16.85
CA GLU A 998 -34.45 -45.62 -17.09
C GLU A 998 -33.50 -46.66 -16.47
N ARG A 999 -32.23 -46.30 -16.22
CA ARG A 999 -31.22 -47.21 -15.63
C ARG A 999 -31.42 -47.44 -14.13
N TYR A 1000 -32.13 -46.55 -13.45
CA TYR A 1000 -32.49 -46.73 -12.05
C TYR A 1000 -33.75 -47.59 -11.96
N GLU A 1001 -33.65 -48.72 -11.25
CA GLU A 1001 -34.77 -49.62 -10.99
C GLU A 1001 -35.27 -49.44 -9.55
N PRO A 1002 -36.44 -48.82 -9.32
CA PRO A 1002 -36.93 -48.49 -7.98
C PRO A 1002 -37.20 -49.69 -7.07
N GLU A 1003 -37.37 -50.88 -7.65
CA GLU A 1003 -37.59 -52.14 -6.93
C GLU A 1003 -36.28 -52.71 -6.33
N LYS A 1004 -35.10 -52.26 -6.81
CA LYS A 1004 -33.80 -52.79 -6.38
C LYS A 1004 -33.16 -52.00 -5.24
N ALA A 1005 -33.37 -50.68 -5.18
CA ALA A 1005 -32.83 -49.81 -4.13
C ALA A 1005 -33.57 -48.46 -4.11
N ARG A 1006 -33.44 -47.69 -3.02
CA ARG A 1006 -33.88 -46.29 -2.96
C ARG A 1006 -33.04 -45.40 -3.89
N LEU A 1007 -33.60 -44.26 -4.31
CA LEU A 1007 -32.96 -43.38 -5.28
C LEU A 1007 -31.68 -42.79 -4.69
N ILE A 1008 -31.73 -42.35 -3.44
CA ILE A 1008 -30.54 -41.89 -2.71
C ILE A 1008 -29.46 -42.97 -2.63
N THR A 1009 -29.83 -44.24 -2.43
CA THR A 1009 -28.87 -45.34 -2.35
C THR A 1009 -28.19 -45.60 -3.69
N TYR A 1010 -28.96 -45.53 -4.78
CA TYR A 1010 -28.44 -45.64 -6.14
C TYR A 1010 -27.47 -44.49 -6.46
N LEU A 1011 -27.87 -43.24 -6.19
CA LEU A 1011 -27.06 -42.05 -6.47
C LEU A 1011 -25.77 -42.02 -5.63
N THR A 1012 -25.84 -42.32 -4.33
CA THR A 1012 -24.65 -42.41 -3.47
C THR A 1012 -23.67 -43.48 -3.97
N ARG A 1013 -24.17 -44.65 -4.42
CA ARG A 1013 -23.31 -45.71 -4.94
C ARG A 1013 -22.64 -45.32 -6.26
N ALA A 1014 -23.37 -44.65 -7.15
CA ALA A 1014 -22.82 -44.12 -8.39
C ALA A 1014 -21.74 -43.05 -8.11
N ALA A 1015 -21.97 -42.19 -7.12
CA ALA A 1015 -21.02 -41.14 -6.74
C ALA A 1015 -19.74 -41.73 -6.13
N LYS A 1016 -19.88 -42.78 -5.30
CA LYS A 1016 -18.75 -43.53 -4.75
C LYS A 1016 -17.88 -44.15 -5.85
N HIS A 1017 -18.50 -44.74 -6.87
CA HIS A 1017 -17.76 -45.30 -8.01
C HIS A 1017 -17.04 -44.21 -8.81
N ARG A 1018 -17.68 -43.05 -9.04
CA ARG A 1018 -17.05 -41.89 -9.72
C ARG A 1018 -15.81 -41.38 -8.98
N VAL A 1019 -15.90 -41.19 -7.67
CA VAL A 1019 -14.75 -40.79 -6.85
C VAL A 1019 -13.65 -41.85 -6.87
N GLN A 1020 -13.98 -43.14 -6.75
CA GLN A 1020 -13.00 -44.22 -6.81
C GLN A 1020 -12.30 -44.31 -8.18
N ASP A 1021 -13.02 -44.10 -9.28
CA ASP A 1021 -12.44 -44.06 -10.62
C ASP A 1021 -11.55 -42.83 -10.83
N GLN A 1022 -11.95 -41.67 -10.32
CA GLN A 1022 -11.13 -40.45 -10.32
C GLN A 1022 -9.86 -40.61 -9.48
N LEU A 1023 -9.93 -41.24 -8.31
CA LEU A 1023 -8.76 -41.53 -7.47
C LEU A 1023 -7.81 -42.53 -8.13
N LYS A 1024 -8.33 -43.55 -8.83
CA LYS A 1024 -7.51 -44.48 -9.64
C LYS A 1024 -6.87 -43.79 -10.84
N LEU A 1025 -7.57 -42.85 -11.47
CA LEU A 1025 -7.05 -42.03 -12.58
C LEU A 1025 -5.97 -41.05 -12.10
N ARG A 1026 -6.12 -40.45 -10.91
CA ARG A 1026 -5.07 -39.60 -10.28
C ARG A 1026 -3.82 -40.41 -9.92
N ALA A 1027 -3.97 -41.61 -9.37
CA ALA A 1027 -2.85 -42.51 -9.11
C ALA A 1027 -2.16 -42.97 -10.41
N SER A 1028 -2.91 -43.27 -11.48
CA SER A 1028 -2.33 -43.63 -12.78
C SER A 1028 -1.82 -42.43 -13.59
N ARG A 1029 -2.24 -41.20 -13.27
CA ARG A 1029 -1.70 -39.95 -13.83
C ARG A 1029 -0.37 -39.60 -13.19
N SER A 1030 -0.22 -39.69 -11.86
CA SER A 1030 1.06 -39.45 -11.19
C SER A 1030 2.19 -40.35 -11.73
N TRP A 1031 1.92 -41.63 -12.01
CA TRP A 1031 2.90 -42.54 -12.62
C TRP A 1031 3.16 -42.29 -14.12
N ARG A 1032 2.25 -41.63 -14.84
CA ARG A 1032 2.46 -41.23 -16.25
C ARG A 1032 3.01 -39.82 -16.37
N GLU A 1033 2.74 -38.94 -15.41
CA GLU A 1033 3.20 -37.56 -15.34
C GLU A 1033 4.66 -37.52 -14.88
N ASP A 1034 5.10 -38.43 -14.01
CA ASP A 1034 6.53 -38.64 -13.71
C ASP A 1034 7.33 -39.18 -14.92
N ASP A 1035 6.69 -39.95 -15.81
CA ASP A 1035 7.34 -40.52 -17.01
C ASP A 1035 7.22 -39.59 -18.25
N PHE A 1036 6.15 -38.77 -18.34
CA PHE A 1036 5.93 -37.80 -19.43
C PHE A 1036 6.45 -36.38 -19.16
N ALA A 1037 6.75 -36.00 -17.91
CA ALA A 1037 7.44 -34.75 -17.60
C ALA A 1037 8.87 -34.69 -18.18
N SER A 1038 9.39 -35.81 -18.71
CA SER A 1038 10.68 -35.86 -19.38
C SER A 1038 10.63 -35.76 -20.92
N VAL A 1039 9.44 -35.76 -21.58
CA VAL A 1039 9.39 -35.89 -23.05
C VAL A 1039 8.47 -34.91 -23.82
N VAL A 1040 7.50 -34.20 -23.22
CA VAL A 1040 6.64 -33.30 -24.05
C VAL A 1040 6.20 -32.03 -23.31
N GLU A 1041 7.03 -30.99 -23.31
CA GLU A 1041 6.57 -29.58 -23.26
C GLU A 1041 7.33 -28.75 -24.30
N LEU A 1042 6.63 -28.35 -25.37
CA LEU A 1042 7.05 -27.29 -26.30
C LEU A 1042 6.63 -25.94 -25.71
N GLY A 1043 7.34 -25.48 -24.69
CA GLY A 1043 7.33 -24.08 -24.26
C GLY A 1043 8.30 -23.26 -25.12
N GLN A 1044 7.96 -22.01 -25.42
CA GLN A 1044 8.96 -21.08 -25.96
C GLN A 1044 10.01 -20.78 -24.89
N PRO A 1045 11.32 -20.74 -25.24
CA PRO A 1045 12.39 -20.43 -24.29
C PRO A 1045 12.31 -18.98 -23.80
N SER A 1046 12.93 -18.70 -22.65
CA SER A 1046 12.88 -17.37 -22.04
C SER A 1046 13.68 -16.35 -22.87
N PRO A 1047 13.31 -15.05 -22.87
CA PRO A 1047 14.08 -13.99 -23.54
C PRO A 1047 15.55 -13.88 -23.10
N LYS A 1048 15.91 -14.44 -21.94
CA LYS A 1048 17.30 -14.53 -21.47
C LYS A 1048 18.12 -15.58 -22.23
N ASP A 1049 17.48 -16.69 -22.61
CA ASP A 1049 18.08 -17.75 -23.45
C ASP A 1049 18.25 -17.32 -24.92
N ILE A 1050 17.49 -16.29 -25.35
CA ILE A 1050 17.55 -15.71 -26.70
C ILE A 1050 18.64 -14.63 -26.78
N LEU A 1051 18.89 -13.88 -25.69
CA LEU A 1051 19.86 -12.77 -25.68
C LEU A 1051 21.32 -13.24 -25.46
N GLU A 1052 21.57 -14.23 -24.60
CA GLU A 1052 22.92 -14.81 -24.40
C GLU A 1052 23.41 -15.55 -25.67
N ASN A 1053 22.49 -16.02 -26.51
CA ASN A 1053 22.82 -16.62 -27.80
C ASN A 1053 22.89 -15.59 -28.95
N PHE A 1054 22.47 -14.32 -28.81
CA PHE A 1054 22.31 -13.46 -30.00
C PHE A 1054 23.64 -12.95 -30.59
N VAL A 1055 24.68 -12.82 -29.76
CA VAL A 1055 26.03 -12.44 -30.22
C VAL A 1055 26.80 -13.67 -30.76
N GLU A 1056 26.62 -14.86 -30.18
CA GLU A 1056 27.25 -16.11 -30.66
C GLU A 1056 26.50 -16.75 -31.85
N ALA A 1057 25.17 -16.67 -31.89
CA ALA A 1057 24.33 -17.24 -32.95
C ALA A 1057 24.41 -16.45 -34.25
N SER A 1058 24.59 -15.13 -34.20
CA SER A 1058 24.82 -14.33 -35.43
C SER A 1058 26.13 -14.76 -36.12
N HIS A 1059 27.18 -15.02 -35.34
CA HIS A 1059 28.44 -15.59 -35.84
C HIS A 1059 28.32 -17.07 -36.28
N ALA A 1060 27.45 -17.87 -35.65
CA ALA A 1060 27.14 -19.25 -36.09
C ALA A 1060 26.33 -19.29 -37.40
N VAL A 1061 25.37 -18.38 -37.58
CA VAL A 1061 24.58 -18.20 -38.81
C VAL A 1061 25.47 -17.78 -39.98
N ASP A 1062 26.44 -16.89 -39.76
CA ASP A 1062 27.43 -16.52 -40.77
C ASP A 1062 28.39 -17.66 -41.15
N ARG A 1063 28.72 -18.56 -40.20
CA ARG A 1063 29.49 -19.80 -40.48
C ARG A 1063 28.66 -20.81 -41.29
N LEU A 1064 27.36 -20.92 -40.99
CA LEU A 1064 26.41 -21.81 -41.68
C LEU A 1064 25.96 -21.28 -43.05
N ALA A 1065 26.10 -19.98 -43.33
CA ALA A 1065 25.76 -19.35 -44.60
C ALA A 1065 26.48 -19.96 -45.83
N LYS A 1066 27.59 -20.70 -45.62
CA LYS A 1066 28.30 -21.43 -46.68
C LYS A 1066 27.84 -22.88 -46.86
N ARG A 1067 27.00 -23.42 -45.97
CA ARG A 1067 26.62 -24.84 -45.89
C ARG A 1067 25.11 -25.10 -46.05
N LEU A 1068 24.28 -24.07 -45.93
CA LEU A 1068 22.83 -24.14 -46.08
C LEU A 1068 22.38 -23.43 -47.38
N ASP A 1069 21.23 -23.82 -47.90
CA ASP A 1069 20.58 -23.09 -48.98
C ASP A 1069 19.92 -21.80 -48.48
N GLU A 1070 19.60 -20.89 -49.41
CA GLU A 1070 19.14 -19.54 -49.10
C GLU A 1070 17.77 -19.53 -48.39
N SER A 1071 16.91 -20.50 -48.71
CA SER A 1071 15.64 -20.74 -48.02
C SER A 1071 15.84 -21.16 -46.57
N ASP A 1072 16.68 -22.16 -46.32
CA ASP A 1072 16.97 -22.62 -44.97
C ASP A 1072 17.66 -21.53 -44.14
N LEU A 1073 18.53 -20.72 -44.75
CA LEU A 1073 19.19 -19.61 -44.07
C LEU A 1073 18.20 -18.50 -43.67
N ALA A 1074 17.26 -18.17 -44.56
CA ALA A 1074 16.19 -17.22 -44.28
C ALA A 1074 15.28 -17.73 -43.15
N THR A 1075 14.91 -19.01 -43.19
CA THR A 1075 14.13 -19.65 -42.13
C THR A 1075 14.89 -19.70 -40.81
N LEU A 1076 16.21 -19.99 -40.82
CA LEU A 1076 17.03 -20.00 -39.62
C LEU A 1076 17.13 -18.61 -38.98
N ARG A 1077 17.25 -17.55 -39.79
CA ARG A 1077 17.26 -16.16 -39.32
C ARG A 1077 15.94 -15.79 -38.64
N LEU A 1078 14.81 -16.21 -39.19
CA LEU A 1078 13.50 -16.01 -38.56
C LEU A 1078 13.40 -16.77 -37.22
N ILE A 1079 13.88 -18.01 -37.16
CA ILE A 1079 13.89 -18.81 -35.94
C ILE A 1079 14.76 -18.15 -34.85
N VAL A 1080 15.95 -17.66 -35.21
CA VAL A 1080 16.87 -16.99 -34.28
C VAL A 1080 16.33 -15.63 -33.82
N SER A 1081 15.56 -14.92 -34.64
CA SER A 1081 14.89 -13.68 -34.25
C SER A 1081 13.61 -13.89 -33.42
N GLY A 1082 13.33 -15.12 -32.99
CA GLY A 1082 12.16 -15.45 -32.17
C GLY A 1082 10.83 -15.53 -32.94
N GLU A 1083 10.85 -15.55 -34.28
CA GLU A 1083 9.64 -15.63 -35.09
C GLU A 1083 9.16 -17.10 -35.22
N GLY A 1084 7.98 -17.38 -34.65
CA GLY A 1084 7.39 -18.72 -34.58
C GLY A 1084 6.22 -18.96 -35.55
N SER A 1085 5.79 -17.96 -36.31
CA SER A 1085 4.64 -18.08 -37.21
C SER A 1085 4.90 -19.10 -38.32
N THR A 1086 4.01 -20.10 -38.41
CA THR A 1086 4.09 -21.13 -39.46
C THR A 1086 4.02 -20.52 -40.86
N ASP A 1087 3.24 -19.46 -41.04
CA ASP A 1087 3.02 -18.81 -42.34
C ASP A 1087 4.28 -18.08 -42.83
N LYS A 1088 4.98 -17.37 -41.93
CA LYS A 1088 6.24 -16.68 -42.25
C LYS A 1088 7.38 -17.67 -42.49
N LEU A 1089 7.43 -18.76 -41.73
CA LEU A 1089 8.42 -19.82 -41.94
C LEU A 1089 8.17 -20.58 -43.25
N ALA A 1090 6.92 -20.82 -43.63
CA ALA A 1090 6.55 -21.41 -44.92
C ALA A 1090 6.96 -20.51 -46.10
N GLN A 1091 6.74 -19.20 -45.95
CA GLN A 1091 7.12 -18.21 -46.95
C GLN A 1091 8.65 -18.14 -47.15
N ALA A 1092 9.43 -18.21 -46.06
CA ALA A 1092 10.89 -18.26 -46.13
C ALA A 1092 11.43 -19.56 -46.76
N LEU A 1093 10.72 -20.68 -46.58
CA LEU A 1093 11.05 -21.97 -47.21
C LEU A 1093 10.60 -22.06 -48.67
N GLY A 1094 9.90 -21.05 -49.21
CA GLY A 1094 9.35 -21.06 -50.56
C GLY A 1094 8.27 -22.14 -50.79
N LEU A 1095 7.58 -22.55 -49.73
CA LEU A 1095 6.57 -23.61 -49.77
C LEU A 1095 5.23 -23.04 -50.26
N ASP A 1096 4.87 -23.32 -51.51
CA ASP A 1096 3.57 -22.95 -52.09
C ASP A 1096 2.56 -24.11 -51.89
N ILE A 1097 2.11 -24.29 -50.65
CA ILE A 1097 1.26 -25.41 -50.24
C ILE A 1097 -0.18 -24.92 -50.02
N SER A 1098 -1.13 -25.51 -50.74
CA SER A 1098 -2.55 -25.08 -50.75
C SER A 1098 -3.36 -25.55 -49.53
N SER A 1099 -2.80 -26.46 -48.72
CA SER A 1099 -3.44 -27.04 -47.53
C SER A 1099 -2.74 -26.60 -46.23
N PRO A 1100 -3.44 -25.97 -45.26
CA PRO A 1100 -2.87 -25.52 -43.99
C PRO A 1100 -2.25 -26.65 -43.15
N GLU A 1101 -2.74 -27.87 -43.26
CA GLU A 1101 -2.24 -29.02 -42.49
C GLU A 1101 -0.93 -29.56 -43.07
N GLU A 1102 -0.79 -29.59 -44.38
CA GLU A 1102 0.45 -29.98 -45.06
C GLU A 1102 1.54 -28.92 -44.87
N MET A 1103 1.18 -27.63 -44.93
CA MET A 1103 2.08 -26.52 -44.64
C MET A 1103 2.67 -26.63 -43.22
N ARG A 1104 1.84 -26.88 -42.21
CA ARG A 1104 2.29 -27.10 -40.83
C ARG A 1104 3.23 -28.30 -40.68
N ARG A 1105 2.94 -29.40 -41.37
CA ARG A 1105 3.79 -30.60 -41.33
C ARG A 1105 5.16 -30.34 -41.97
N GLU A 1106 5.21 -29.69 -43.12
CA GLU A 1106 6.46 -29.48 -43.82
C GLU A 1106 7.34 -28.41 -43.16
N VAL A 1107 6.72 -27.33 -42.64
CA VAL A 1107 7.43 -26.33 -41.81
C VAL A 1107 8.02 -26.98 -40.56
N LYS A 1108 7.26 -27.85 -39.88
CA LYS A 1108 7.77 -28.57 -38.71
C LYS A 1108 8.95 -29.47 -39.08
N ARG A 1109 8.89 -30.17 -40.21
CA ARG A 1109 9.96 -31.06 -40.68
C ARG A 1109 11.25 -30.31 -40.99
N HIS A 1110 11.17 -29.16 -41.67
CA HIS A 1110 12.32 -28.30 -41.94
C HIS A 1110 12.88 -27.68 -40.65
N ARG A 1111 12.01 -27.22 -39.75
CA ARG A 1111 12.42 -26.67 -38.45
C ARG A 1111 13.19 -27.70 -37.61
N ASP A 1112 12.67 -28.92 -37.48
CA ASP A 1112 13.32 -29.99 -36.71
C ASP A 1112 14.68 -30.39 -37.31
N ARG A 1113 14.82 -30.32 -38.64
CA ARG A 1113 16.10 -30.54 -39.34
C ARG A 1113 17.12 -29.44 -39.00
N LEU A 1114 16.71 -28.18 -39.06
CA LEU A 1114 17.56 -27.03 -38.79
C LEU A 1114 18.00 -26.97 -37.32
N MET A 1115 17.11 -27.30 -36.38
CA MET A 1115 17.46 -27.42 -34.96
C MET A 1115 18.50 -28.51 -34.70
N LYS A 1116 18.41 -29.67 -35.36
CA LYS A 1116 19.44 -30.72 -35.27
C LYS A 1116 20.81 -30.30 -35.81
N ILE A 1117 20.85 -29.40 -36.79
CA ILE A 1117 22.10 -28.86 -37.32
C ILE A 1117 22.73 -27.90 -36.29
N LEU A 1118 21.92 -27.04 -35.68
CA LEU A 1118 22.35 -26.15 -34.59
C LEU A 1118 22.83 -26.91 -33.35
N GLU A 1119 22.12 -27.96 -32.94
CA GLU A 1119 22.51 -28.83 -31.81
C GLU A 1119 23.86 -29.55 -32.04
N ARG A 1120 24.23 -29.85 -33.28
CA ARG A 1120 25.53 -30.47 -33.61
C ARG A 1120 26.66 -29.46 -33.54
N LEU A 1121 26.43 -28.24 -34.03
CA LEU A 1121 27.40 -27.14 -33.92
C LEU A 1121 27.70 -26.78 -32.47
N GLY A 1122 26.67 -26.67 -31.63
CA GLY A 1122 26.85 -26.41 -30.18
C GLY A 1122 27.53 -27.55 -29.40
N LYS A 1123 27.73 -28.73 -30.01
CA LYS A 1123 28.49 -29.85 -29.44
C LYS A 1123 29.94 -29.91 -29.93
N GLU A 1124 30.22 -29.47 -31.16
CA GLU A 1124 31.60 -29.37 -31.67
C GLU A 1124 32.41 -28.30 -30.89
N ASP A 1125 31.77 -27.20 -30.45
CA ASP A 1125 32.42 -26.13 -29.67
C ASP A 1125 32.68 -26.50 -28.18
N ARG A 1126 32.24 -27.68 -27.69
CA ARG A 1126 32.47 -28.12 -26.29
C ARG A 1126 33.65 -29.07 -26.10
N ASP A 1127 34.21 -29.62 -27.18
CA ASP A 1127 35.31 -30.61 -27.14
C ASP A 1127 36.69 -30.04 -27.57
N GLU A 1128 36.79 -28.74 -27.86
CA GLU A 1128 38.09 -28.06 -27.99
C GLU A 1128 38.46 -27.38 -26.66
N PRO A 1129 39.60 -27.73 -26.03
CA PRO A 1129 40.02 -27.06 -24.81
C PRO A 1129 40.57 -25.65 -25.12
N ALA A 1130 39.82 -24.66 -24.62
CA ALA A 1130 40.10 -23.23 -24.43
C ALA A 1130 40.31 -22.35 -25.67
#